data_AF-A0A6U6FXR8-F1
#
_entry.id   AF-A0A6U6FXR8-F1
#
_cell.length_a   1.000
_cell.length_b   1.000
_cell.length_c   1.000
_cell.angle_alpha   90.00
_cell.angle_beta   90.00
_cell.angle_gamma   90.00
#
_symmetry.space_group_name_H-M   'P 1'
#
loop_
_entity.id
_entity.type
_entity.pdbx_description
1 polymer ?
#
loop_
_entity_poly.entity_id
_entity_poly.type
_entity_poly.pdbx_seq_one_letter_code
_entity_poly.pdbx_strand_id
1 'polypeptide(L)'
;MHSADDLDCTRGYEWWLLREAKKRNPDILLYGLPWEFPGWPNENNSNSGDDDDDPNPFENPELTVRYVLEWLKCARDSHGVRIDLLGLWNERGTAERGEGTYATLLRRTLDDEGFDETRIVAKDGTLEVCDELASDPEYLHAVSAVGLHYPSDYHPHRLDACRELGLPVWAAEESSSYANENGAACWARALASHFVLSGITSTIMWNLVGSYAHGTNWYASSLFRADQPWSGHYDRDDDAPVVWATAHYTQFTKPGWRYLPVGSGSGELPGGGFYTSLVSPDGEDLTLVAVKISRDHASCTRPPLPDFDVEDESIKLHFSKSITAKSLHIWRSNFEAANGTLFEYVGVADIEDDGSIALDIEVGDIITLSTIDTAQKGTFDTDVPKSDPKFPLPHADDFEGYAVGQEASYFADQVGVWEIHPEVADPSAASDEQKTNLVMRQMVPSRPIGGIGGGTNNLGPISVIGMSEFNDLRVSTKFRLPRTSTTDLVSACVGARMHQYGDRGTVLCAAARGNWTLSYGGPSSRGDYPKGVVLTGRTPQSVGLGVWHALELAVDGGKASGSLDGAILFSSADIMDINSGFASIGTNLWEPVEFDDFRMSLSTVTSSSQRQQSPSDFQPGQLLGAAPCARNGDVDPAQSFSMKARWQLFHIPSGLCAEAGSAAEGSSVRLASCREDGGGGSSGAAAAAVFGDDDAARREGRRASSVPSSRHFRLLPRSGLQHRRRRRRRQHQRLCRRRRRGAIP
;
A
#
# COMPACT_ATOMS: atom_id res chain seq x y z
N MET A 1 -15.15 10.42 12.91
CA MET A 1 -15.69 11.78 12.77
C MET A 1 -15.83 12.11 11.30
N HIS A 2 -16.95 11.74 10.66
CA HIS A 2 -17.23 12.10 9.26
C HIS A 2 -17.55 13.59 9.09
N SER A 3 -18.11 14.20 10.13
CA SER A 3 -18.37 15.64 10.26
C SER A 3 -17.89 16.17 11.61
N ALA A 4 -17.95 17.49 11.80
CA ALA A 4 -17.52 18.16 13.03
C ALA A 4 -18.34 17.79 14.29
N ASP A 5 -19.55 17.24 14.12
CA ASP A 5 -20.49 16.86 15.18
C ASP A 5 -20.68 15.32 15.31
N ASP A 6 -19.98 14.53 14.48
CA ASP A 6 -20.03 13.05 14.49
C ASP A 6 -18.86 12.47 15.28
N LEU A 7 -19.15 11.62 16.27
CA LEU A 7 -18.16 10.80 16.96
C LEU A 7 -18.69 9.37 17.14
N ASP A 8 -17.99 8.42 16.52
CA ASP A 8 -18.18 6.99 16.73
C ASP A 8 -16.81 6.34 16.91
N CYS A 9 -16.64 5.62 18.00
CA CYS A 9 -15.41 4.91 18.36
C CYS A 9 -15.42 3.43 17.88
N THR A 10 -16.39 2.99 17.08
CA THR A 10 -16.59 1.57 16.72
C THR A 10 -16.38 1.24 15.23
N ARG A 11 -16.18 2.26 14.40
CA ARG A 11 -15.90 2.14 12.95
C ARG A 11 -14.51 1.57 12.66
N GLY A 12 -14.40 0.80 11.58
CA GLY A 12 -13.14 0.20 11.12
C GLY A 12 -12.60 -0.92 12.01
N TYR A 13 -11.60 -1.62 11.50
CA TYR A 13 -11.00 -2.81 12.14
C TYR A 13 -9.89 -2.49 13.16
N GLU A 14 -9.29 -1.29 13.13
CA GLU A 14 -8.14 -0.95 13.97
C GLU A 14 -8.42 -1.07 15.47
N TRP A 15 -9.61 -0.69 15.92
CA TRP A 15 -10.00 -0.85 17.33
C TRP A 15 -10.05 -2.31 17.78
N TRP A 16 -10.33 -3.25 16.88
CA TRP A 16 -10.22 -4.68 17.16
C TRP A 16 -8.75 -5.11 17.15
N LEU A 17 -7.97 -4.67 16.17
CA LEU A 17 -6.55 -5.03 16.03
C LEU A 17 -5.71 -4.59 17.24
N LEU A 18 -5.83 -3.33 17.68
CA LEU A 18 -5.13 -2.78 18.84
C LEU A 18 -5.44 -3.57 20.13
N ARG A 19 -6.70 -4.00 20.31
CA ARG A 19 -7.13 -4.81 21.47
C ARG A 19 -6.62 -6.25 21.38
N GLU A 20 -6.74 -6.90 20.23
CA GLU A 20 -6.22 -8.27 20.04
C GLU A 20 -4.68 -8.33 20.10
N ALA A 21 -3.99 -7.24 19.76
CA ALA A 21 -2.55 -7.07 19.97
C ALA A 21 -2.21 -6.94 21.47
N LYS A 22 -2.78 -5.96 22.19
CA LYS A 22 -2.57 -5.78 23.65
C LYS A 22 -2.96 -7.02 24.47
N LYS A 23 -3.94 -7.79 24.01
CA LYS A 23 -4.36 -9.08 24.61
C LYS A 23 -3.32 -10.20 24.46
N ARG A 24 -2.48 -10.17 23.42
CA ARG A 24 -1.37 -11.12 23.20
C ARG A 24 -0.06 -10.63 23.81
N ASN A 25 0.19 -9.33 23.74
CA ASN A 25 1.35 -8.67 24.33
C ASN A 25 0.91 -7.33 24.94
N PRO A 26 0.66 -7.25 26.27
CA PRO A 26 0.29 -6.00 26.95
C PRO A 26 1.32 -4.88 26.78
N ASP A 27 2.59 -5.26 26.63
CA ASP A 27 3.75 -4.36 26.52
C ASP A 27 4.01 -3.90 25.06
N ILE A 28 3.19 -4.30 24.08
CA ILE A 28 3.33 -3.82 22.70
C ILE A 28 3.09 -2.32 22.65
N LEU A 29 3.99 -1.56 22.00
CA LEU A 29 3.81 -0.12 21.82
C LEU A 29 2.81 0.14 20.69
N LEU A 30 1.82 1.00 20.92
CA LEU A 30 0.82 1.37 19.92
C LEU A 30 1.16 2.73 19.29
N TYR A 31 1.24 2.77 17.96
CA TYR A 31 1.53 3.96 17.16
C TYR A 31 0.31 4.37 16.33
N GLY A 32 -0.09 5.64 16.42
CA GLY A 32 -1.11 6.24 15.55
C GLY A 32 -0.50 7.30 14.64
N LEU A 33 -0.86 7.29 13.36
CA LEU A 33 -0.43 8.27 12.35
C LEU A 33 -1.61 8.60 11.42
N PRO A 34 -1.97 9.87 11.20
CA PRO A 34 -2.94 10.24 10.17
C PRO A 34 -2.33 10.16 8.76
N TRP A 35 -2.97 9.42 7.85
CA TRP A 35 -2.70 9.51 6.40
C TRP A 35 -3.53 10.62 5.74
N GLU A 36 -4.82 10.67 6.06
CA GLU A 36 -5.80 11.65 5.61
C GLU A 36 -6.59 12.19 6.81
N PHE A 37 -7.26 13.32 6.63
CA PHE A 37 -8.19 13.89 7.59
C PHE A 37 -9.57 14.07 6.95
N PRO A 38 -10.68 14.09 7.72
CA PRO A 38 -11.99 14.50 7.21
C PRO A 38 -11.93 15.88 6.54
N GLY A 39 -12.94 16.26 5.74
CA GLY A 39 -12.98 17.59 5.12
C GLY A 39 -13.17 18.75 6.13
N TRP A 40 -13.76 18.48 7.30
CA TRP A 40 -14.27 19.52 8.20
C TRP A 40 -13.22 20.35 8.99
N PRO A 41 -11.97 19.90 9.27
CA PRO A 41 -10.97 20.78 9.87
C PRO A 41 -10.59 21.97 8.97
N ASN A 42 -10.89 21.91 7.66
CA ASN A 42 -10.64 23.01 6.72
C ASN A 42 -11.86 23.36 5.83
N GLU A 43 -13.04 23.51 6.45
CA GLU A 43 -14.27 23.95 5.73
C GLU A 43 -14.12 25.30 4.99
N ASN A 44 -13.19 26.15 5.42
CA ASN A 44 -12.93 27.45 4.77
C ASN A 44 -12.31 27.32 3.38
N ASN A 45 -11.70 26.17 3.04
CA ASN A 45 -11.02 25.94 1.76
C ASN A 45 -11.72 24.86 0.90
N SER A 46 -12.75 24.17 1.41
CA SER A 46 -13.46 23.07 0.74
C SER A 46 -14.20 23.42 -0.58
N ASN A 47 -14.21 24.71 -0.97
CA ASN A 47 -14.85 25.23 -2.17
C ASN A 47 -13.87 25.79 -3.22
N SER A 48 -12.55 25.64 -3.04
CA SER A 48 -11.57 25.91 -4.09
C SER A 48 -11.68 24.84 -5.18
N GLY A 49 -12.46 25.14 -6.21
CA GLY A 49 -12.73 24.25 -7.34
C GLY A 49 -11.55 24.09 -8.33
N ASP A 50 -10.32 24.07 -7.85
CA ASP A 50 -9.08 23.85 -8.62
C ASP A 50 -8.41 22.56 -8.12
N ASP A 51 -8.04 21.65 -9.03
CA ASP A 51 -7.65 20.28 -8.67
C ASP A 51 -6.20 20.13 -8.15
N ASP A 52 -5.42 21.23 -8.15
CA ASP A 52 -3.96 21.23 -7.91
C ASP A 52 -3.55 21.50 -6.44
N ASP A 53 -4.41 22.08 -5.61
CA ASP A 53 -4.11 22.39 -4.20
C ASP A 53 -4.61 21.26 -3.26
N ASP A 54 -3.69 20.48 -2.68
CA ASP A 54 -3.99 19.53 -1.58
C ASP A 54 -4.19 20.32 -0.27
N PRO A 55 -5.43 20.40 0.27
CA PRO A 55 -5.75 21.25 1.41
C PRO A 55 -4.92 20.86 2.64
N ASN A 56 -4.72 21.83 3.53
CA ASN A 56 -3.83 21.68 4.68
C ASN A 56 -4.66 21.60 5.99
N PRO A 57 -4.58 20.53 6.79
CA PRO A 57 -5.27 20.44 8.07
C PRO A 57 -4.63 21.36 9.12
N PHE A 58 -3.38 21.79 8.92
CA PHE A 58 -2.66 22.70 9.82
C PHE A 58 -2.93 24.19 9.53
N GLU A 59 -3.80 24.52 8.57
CA GLU A 59 -4.38 25.88 8.44
C GLU A 59 -5.35 26.21 9.60
N ASN A 60 -5.83 25.20 10.32
CA ASN A 60 -6.65 25.33 11.52
C ASN A 60 -6.24 24.26 12.56
N PRO A 61 -5.05 24.42 13.18
CA PRO A 61 -4.45 23.37 14.00
C PRO A 61 -5.31 23.05 15.23
N GLU A 62 -6.11 23.99 15.76
CA GLU A 62 -7.06 23.75 16.85
C GLU A 62 -8.12 22.70 16.49
N LEU A 63 -8.69 22.75 15.27
CA LEU A 63 -9.67 21.76 14.81
C LEU A 63 -9.02 20.39 14.54
N THR A 64 -7.79 20.37 14.05
CA THR A 64 -7.05 19.13 13.78
C THR A 64 -6.55 18.47 15.07
N VAL A 65 -6.07 19.23 16.04
CA VAL A 65 -5.77 18.72 17.40
C VAL A 65 -7.05 18.20 18.07
N ARG A 66 -8.20 18.88 17.92
CA ARG A 66 -9.49 18.36 18.40
C ARG A 66 -9.83 16.98 17.81
N TYR A 67 -9.68 16.81 16.50
CA TYR A 67 -9.94 15.52 15.84
C TYR A 67 -9.06 14.38 16.40
N VAL A 68 -7.75 14.62 16.53
CA VAL A 68 -6.80 13.62 17.04
C VAL A 68 -7.00 13.34 18.53
N LEU A 69 -7.36 14.36 19.33
CA LEU A 69 -7.68 14.21 20.75
C LEU A 69 -8.92 13.33 20.98
N GLU A 70 -9.99 13.49 20.19
CA GLU A 70 -11.17 12.63 20.31
C GLU A 70 -10.89 11.18 19.87
N TRP A 71 -9.97 10.96 18.92
CA TRP A 71 -9.48 9.61 18.60
C TRP A 71 -8.69 8.98 19.77
N LEU A 72 -7.83 9.74 20.45
CA LEU A 72 -7.13 9.28 21.66
C LEU A 72 -8.09 8.99 22.82
N LYS A 73 -9.17 9.76 22.97
CA LYS A 73 -10.25 9.49 23.92
C LYS A 73 -11.02 8.23 23.56
N CYS A 74 -11.33 7.99 22.29
CA CYS A 74 -11.88 6.70 21.85
C CYS A 74 -10.99 5.52 22.26
N ALA A 75 -9.67 5.61 22.02
CA ALA A 75 -8.71 4.56 22.39
C ALA A 75 -8.73 4.26 23.91
N ARG A 76 -8.58 5.32 24.73
CA ARG A 76 -8.51 5.22 26.19
C ARG A 76 -9.83 4.80 26.81
N ASP A 77 -10.91 5.51 26.47
CA ASP A 77 -12.16 5.51 27.24
C ASP A 77 -13.20 4.51 26.68
N SER A 78 -13.12 4.13 25.40
CA SER A 78 -14.00 3.12 24.79
C SER A 78 -13.34 1.73 24.66
N HIS A 79 -12.03 1.69 24.38
CA HIS A 79 -11.31 0.42 24.12
C HIS A 79 -10.35 -0.01 25.23
N GLY A 80 -10.06 0.86 26.20
CA GLY A 80 -9.15 0.56 27.30
C GLY A 80 -7.68 0.43 26.88
N VAL A 81 -7.30 1.00 25.72
CA VAL A 81 -5.92 0.97 25.21
C VAL A 81 -5.31 2.37 25.23
N ARG A 82 -4.06 2.48 25.72
CA ARG A 82 -3.27 3.70 25.62
C ARG A 82 -2.52 3.70 24.29
N ILE A 83 -2.47 4.84 23.62
CA ILE A 83 -1.59 5.07 22.47
C ILE A 83 -0.26 5.63 23.00
N ASP A 84 0.83 4.95 22.70
CA ASP A 84 2.16 5.21 23.27
C ASP A 84 2.97 6.20 22.40
N LEU A 85 2.62 6.29 21.11
CA LEU A 85 3.27 7.07 20.07
C LEU A 85 2.25 7.71 19.13
N LEU A 86 2.52 8.94 18.67
CA LEU A 86 1.64 9.69 17.77
C LEU A 86 2.46 10.46 16.71
N GLY A 87 2.22 10.17 15.43
CA GLY A 87 2.83 10.86 14.30
C GLY A 87 2.05 12.10 13.85
N LEU A 88 2.57 12.83 12.86
CA LEU A 88 1.98 14.12 12.43
C LEU A 88 1.02 13.98 11.24
N TRP A 89 1.54 13.75 10.03
CA TRP A 89 0.74 13.54 8.81
C TRP A 89 1.59 12.89 7.71
N ASN A 90 1.22 11.67 7.30
CA ASN A 90 2.04 10.77 6.49
C ASN A 90 2.50 11.33 5.12
N GLU A 91 3.80 11.17 4.83
CA GLU A 91 4.51 11.45 3.57
C GLU A 91 4.22 12.81 2.92
N ARG A 92 3.88 13.83 3.71
CA ARG A 92 3.67 15.18 3.16
C ARG A 92 5.01 15.86 2.88
N GLY A 93 5.17 16.23 1.61
CA GLY A 93 6.45 16.65 1.05
C GLY A 93 7.01 17.96 1.61
N THR A 94 8.24 18.26 1.19
CA THR A 94 9.24 19.18 1.76
C THR A 94 8.89 20.70 1.79
N ALA A 95 7.62 21.07 1.94
CA ALA A 95 7.16 22.44 2.09
C ALA A 95 6.53 22.61 3.48
N GLU A 96 6.99 23.62 4.22
CA GLU A 96 6.44 24.00 5.52
C GLU A 96 4.92 24.20 5.43
N ARG A 97 4.15 23.35 6.11
CA ARG A 97 2.68 23.39 6.17
C ARG A 97 2.17 23.81 7.56
N GLY A 98 3.06 23.95 8.54
CA GLY A 98 2.72 24.36 9.91
C GLY A 98 2.91 23.26 10.95
N GLU A 99 3.61 22.17 10.60
CA GLU A 99 3.89 20.99 11.41
C GLU A 99 4.42 21.35 12.81
N GLY A 100 5.38 22.29 12.91
CA GLY A 100 5.92 22.74 14.20
C GLY A 100 4.91 23.48 15.07
N THR A 101 4.03 24.28 14.47
CA THR A 101 2.92 24.95 15.18
C THR A 101 1.90 23.92 15.67
N TYR A 102 1.52 22.96 14.81
CA TYR A 102 0.60 21.89 15.13
C TYR A 102 1.16 20.97 16.24
N ALA A 103 2.40 20.49 16.12
CA ALA A 103 3.04 19.63 17.11
C ALA A 103 3.20 20.33 18.47
N THR A 104 3.55 21.62 18.48
CA THR A 104 3.67 22.43 19.71
C THR A 104 2.31 22.63 20.39
N LEU A 105 1.24 22.83 19.62
CA LEU A 105 -0.12 22.89 20.17
C LEU A 105 -0.56 21.51 20.69
N LEU A 106 -0.36 20.46 19.88
CA LEU A 106 -0.70 19.08 20.21
C LEU A 106 -0.05 18.63 21.52
N ARG A 107 1.27 18.84 21.69
CA ARG A 107 1.98 18.52 22.95
C ARG A 107 1.30 19.14 24.17
N ARG A 108 1.02 20.46 24.12
CA ARG A 108 0.37 21.20 25.21
C ARG A 108 -1.03 20.63 25.51
N THR A 109 -1.83 20.35 24.48
CA THR A 109 -3.16 19.74 24.65
C THR A 109 -3.11 18.31 25.18
N LEU A 110 -2.12 17.51 24.78
CA LEU A 110 -1.91 16.17 25.35
C LEU A 110 -1.55 16.26 26.84
N ASP A 111 -0.68 17.20 27.23
CA ASP A 111 -0.30 17.42 28.63
C ASP A 111 -1.50 17.87 29.49
N ASP A 112 -2.32 18.81 28.97
CA ASP A 112 -3.51 19.33 29.66
C ASP A 112 -4.64 18.28 29.80
N GLU A 113 -4.78 17.33 28.85
CA GLU A 113 -5.87 16.34 28.80
C GLU A 113 -5.49 14.94 29.36
N GLY A 114 -4.29 14.80 29.94
CA GLY A 114 -3.84 13.55 30.59
C GLY A 114 -3.27 12.49 29.64
N PHE A 115 -2.58 12.93 28.60
CA PHE A 115 -1.83 12.13 27.62
C PHE A 115 -0.34 12.53 27.60
N ASP A 116 0.21 12.90 28.76
CA ASP A 116 1.58 13.36 28.98
C ASP A 116 2.64 12.34 28.54
N GLU A 117 2.41 11.04 28.78
CA GLU A 117 3.32 9.97 28.32
C GLU A 117 3.15 9.58 26.83
N THR A 118 2.09 10.05 26.13
CA THR A 118 1.92 9.78 24.69
C THR A 118 2.90 10.64 23.91
N ARG A 119 3.93 10.00 23.35
CA ARG A 119 5.07 10.68 22.72
C ARG A 119 4.80 11.04 21.26
N ILE A 120 5.27 12.22 20.84
CA ILE A 120 5.14 12.68 19.45
C ILE A 120 6.37 12.22 18.65
N VAL A 121 6.13 11.69 17.45
CA VAL A 121 7.15 11.38 16.44
C VAL A 121 7.01 12.42 15.31
N ALA A 122 8.12 12.89 14.76
CA ALA A 122 8.12 13.86 13.66
C ALA A 122 8.98 13.38 12.48
N LYS A 123 8.52 13.38 11.23
CA LYS A 123 7.18 13.73 10.73
C LYS A 123 6.60 12.71 9.75
N ASP A 124 7.15 11.49 9.77
CA ASP A 124 6.69 10.38 8.94
C ASP A 124 6.83 10.71 7.45
N GLY A 125 8.07 11.07 7.09
CA GLY A 125 8.43 11.62 5.79
C GLY A 125 9.95 11.66 5.57
N THR A 126 10.45 12.73 4.94
CA THR A 126 11.84 12.86 4.51
C THR A 126 12.72 13.73 5.42
N LEU A 127 14.03 13.71 5.15
CA LEU A 127 15.12 14.20 6.02
C LEU A 127 15.07 15.69 6.40
N GLU A 128 14.33 16.53 5.67
CA GLU A 128 14.22 17.96 5.97
C GLU A 128 13.66 18.26 7.36
N VAL A 129 12.92 17.31 7.96
CA VAL A 129 12.45 17.42 9.35
C VAL A 129 13.59 17.64 10.35
N CYS A 130 14.81 17.17 10.04
CA CYS A 130 15.96 17.39 10.91
C CYS A 130 16.47 18.84 10.86
N ASP A 131 16.40 19.49 9.69
CA ASP A 131 16.70 20.93 9.55
C ASP A 131 15.55 21.78 10.14
N GLU A 132 14.30 21.35 10.00
CA GLU A 132 13.12 21.99 10.61
C GLU A 132 13.27 22.01 12.14
N LEU A 133 13.47 20.85 12.77
CA LEU A 133 13.68 20.69 14.22
C LEU A 133 14.94 21.41 14.73
N ALA A 134 16.02 21.47 13.93
CA ALA A 134 17.21 22.24 14.30
C ALA A 134 16.97 23.76 14.28
N SER A 135 15.96 24.23 13.55
CA SER A 135 15.64 25.66 13.41
C SER A 135 14.53 26.15 14.36
N ASP A 136 13.67 25.26 14.86
CA ASP A 136 12.59 25.57 15.81
C ASP A 136 12.74 24.81 17.15
N PRO A 137 13.21 25.48 18.22
CA PRO A 137 13.31 24.89 19.56
C PRO A 137 11.98 24.59 20.27
N GLU A 138 10.84 25.20 19.89
CA GLU A 138 9.54 24.82 20.46
C GLU A 138 9.05 23.51 19.83
N TYR A 139 9.21 23.36 18.51
CA TYR A 139 8.95 22.11 17.79
C TYR A 139 9.85 20.97 18.28
N LEU A 140 11.16 21.21 18.42
CA LEU A 140 12.11 20.21 18.96
C LEU A 140 11.74 19.76 20.39
N HIS A 141 11.21 20.66 21.23
CA HIS A 141 10.74 20.30 22.58
C HIS A 141 9.41 19.53 22.56
N ALA A 142 8.60 19.64 21.50
CA ALA A 142 7.35 18.88 21.38
C ALA A 142 7.57 17.40 21.00
N VAL A 143 8.71 17.08 20.37
CA VAL A 143 8.99 15.80 19.70
C VAL A 143 9.88 14.89 20.55
N SER A 144 9.66 13.58 20.45
CA SER A 144 10.38 12.53 21.19
C SER A 144 11.22 11.60 20.31
N ALA A 145 10.97 11.55 19.00
CA ALA A 145 11.72 10.75 18.03
C ALA A 145 11.58 11.34 16.61
N VAL A 146 12.60 11.14 15.77
CA VAL A 146 12.55 11.47 14.34
C VAL A 146 12.10 10.24 13.56
N GLY A 147 10.94 10.32 12.91
CA GLY A 147 10.37 9.27 12.05
C GLY A 147 10.61 9.57 10.57
N LEU A 148 11.33 8.67 9.89
CA LEU A 148 11.68 8.76 8.48
C LEU A 148 11.11 7.59 7.66
N HIS A 149 10.74 7.84 6.41
CA HIS A 149 10.22 6.82 5.48
C HIS A 149 11.30 6.40 4.49
N TYR A 150 11.49 5.08 4.33
CA TYR A 150 12.46 4.44 3.43
C TYR A 150 13.89 5.06 3.46
N PRO A 151 14.49 5.30 4.66
CA PRO A 151 15.76 6.01 4.77
C PRO A 151 16.93 5.25 4.11
N SER A 152 17.69 5.94 3.26
CA SER A 152 18.86 5.38 2.58
C SER A 152 19.99 5.02 3.55
N ASP A 153 20.28 3.72 3.67
CA ASP A 153 21.37 3.16 4.47
C ASP A 153 22.76 3.34 3.81
N TYR A 154 22.83 3.42 2.48
CA TYR A 154 24.06 3.67 1.72
C TYR A 154 24.51 5.16 1.67
N HIS A 155 23.77 6.07 2.31
CA HIS A 155 24.15 7.50 2.44
C HIS A 155 24.11 8.02 3.90
N PRO A 156 24.77 7.35 4.86
CA PRO A 156 24.56 7.56 6.29
C PRO A 156 24.96 8.96 6.81
N HIS A 157 25.81 9.69 6.10
CA HIS A 157 26.14 11.09 6.43
C HIS A 157 24.95 12.05 6.31
N ARG A 158 23.87 11.66 5.59
CA ARG A 158 22.65 12.48 5.50
C ARG A 158 21.88 12.58 6.81
N LEU A 159 22.19 11.73 7.79
CA LEU A 159 21.59 11.72 9.12
C LEU A 159 22.39 12.52 10.16
N ASP A 160 23.52 13.14 9.78
CA ASP A 160 24.36 13.86 10.74
C ASP A 160 23.61 15.00 11.45
N ALA A 161 22.79 15.78 10.71
CA ALA A 161 21.90 16.80 11.30
C ALA A 161 20.88 16.19 12.29
N CYS A 162 20.28 15.05 11.96
CA CYS A 162 19.34 14.34 12.81
C CYS A 162 19.98 13.85 14.12
N ARG A 163 21.25 13.40 14.05
CA ARG A 163 22.04 12.96 15.21
C ARG A 163 22.39 14.13 16.15
N GLU A 164 22.64 15.33 15.61
CA GLU A 164 22.93 16.53 16.40
C GLU A 164 21.73 17.03 17.23
N LEU A 165 20.49 16.63 16.90
CA LEU A 165 19.29 16.91 17.70
C LEU A 165 19.25 16.19 19.05
N GLY A 166 20.01 15.10 19.21
CA GLY A 166 19.97 14.25 20.42
C GLY A 166 18.71 13.39 20.58
N LEU A 167 17.82 13.37 19.58
CA LEU A 167 16.65 12.48 19.51
C LEU A 167 17.01 11.12 18.88
N PRO A 168 16.31 10.03 19.22
CA PRO A 168 16.40 8.78 18.47
C PRO A 168 15.81 8.95 17.06
N VAL A 169 16.47 8.36 16.07
CA VAL A 169 15.99 8.31 14.68
C VAL A 169 15.45 6.90 14.37
N TRP A 170 14.28 6.85 13.73
CA TRP A 170 13.56 5.64 13.36
C TRP A 170 13.27 5.62 11.86
N ALA A 171 13.32 4.43 11.26
CA ALA A 171 12.63 4.15 10.01
C ALA A 171 11.15 3.87 10.37
N ALA A 172 10.33 4.91 10.39
CA ALA A 172 8.92 4.84 10.80
C ALA A 172 8.04 4.14 9.76
N GLU A 173 8.52 4.04 8.52
CA GLU A 173 7.95 3.18 7.48
C GLU A 173 9.08 2.62 6.59
N GLU A 174 9.06 1.31 6.36
CA GLU A 174 10.11 0.58 5.62
C GLU A 174 9.58 -0.73 4.99
N SER A 175 10.40 -1.38 4.16
CA SER A 175 10.11 -2.55 3.33
C SER A 175 9.22 -2.24 2.12
N SER A 176 7.89 -2.19 2.28
CA SER A 176 6.92 -2.20 1.17
C SER A 176 7.24 -3.27 0.10
N SER A 177 7.88 -4.36 0.51
CA SER A 177 8.43 -5.41 -0.36
C SER A 177 7.64 -6.70 -0.20
N TYR A 178 7.58 -7.51 -1.26
CA TYR A 178 6.75 -8.73 -1.32
C TYR A 178 7.00 -9.69 -0.14
N ALA A 179 5.94 -10.33 0.35
CA ALA A 179 5.92 -11.29 1.46
C ALA A 179 6.58 -12.64 1.12
N ASN A 180 7.81 -12.61 0.59
CA ASN A 180 8.56 -13.77 0.12
C ASN A 180 10.04 -13.69 0.57
N GLU A 181 10.87 -14.61 0.10
CA GLU A 181 12.27 -14.75 0.51
C GLU A 181 13.10 -13.50 0.15
N ASN A 182 12.82 -12.84 -0.98
CA ASN A 182 13.44 -11.57 -1.34
C ASN A 182 13.04 -10.43 -0.39
N GLY A 183 11.76 -10.34 0.00
CA GLY A 183 11.31 -9.38 1.01
C GLY A 183 11.92 -9.65 2.39
N ALA A 184 12.05 -10.92 2.77
CA ALA A 184 12.70 -11.34 4.01
C ALA A 184 14.20 -10.99 4.02
N ALA A 185 14.89 -11.22 2.89
CA ALA A 185 16.29 -10.88 2.69
C ALA A 185 16.53 -9.36 2.71
N CYS A 186 15.71 -8.58 1.98
CA CYS A 186 15.63 -7.12 2.07
C CYS A 186 15.47 -6.65 3.53
N TRP A 187 14.49 -7.21 4.25
CA TRP A 187 14.09 -6.80 5.58
C TRP A 187 15.14 -7.12 6.65
N ALA A 188 15.66 -8.35 6.66
CA ALA A 188 16.75 -8.77 7.54
C ALA A 188 17.97 -7.86 7.36
N ARG A 189 18.33 -7.55 6.11
CA ARG A 189 19.44 -6.66 5.76
C ARG A 189 19.20 -5.23 6.25
N ALA A 190 18.00 -4.68 6.01
CA ALA A 190 17.63 -3.33 6.45
C ALA A 190 17.67 -3.18 7.97
N LEU A 191 17.12 -4.16 8.72
CA LEU A 191 17.17 -4.16 10.19
C LEU A 191 18.61 -4.01 10.74
N ALA A 192 19.58 -4.69 10.13
CA ALA A 192 20.98 -4.60 10.54
C ALA A 192 21.69 -3.34 10.01
N SER A 193 21.53 -3.00 8.73
CA SER A 193 22.21 -1.85 8.11
C SER A 193 21.74 -0.51 8.70
N HIS A 194 20.46 -0.41 9.07
CA HIS A 194 19.87 0.78 9.68
C HIS A 194 20.55 1.15 10.99
N PHE A 195 20.86 0.17 11.86
CA PHE A 195 21.65 0.47 13.05
C PHE A 195 23.13 0.69 12.72
N VAL A 196 23.77 -0.21 11.96
CA VAL A 196 25.23 -0.19 11.76
C VAL A 196 25.72 1.05 10.99
N LEU A 197 25.04 1.42 9.91
CA LEU A 197 25.42 2.56 9.07
C LEU A 197 24.75 3.85 9.54
N SER A 198 23.46 3.76 9.87
CA SER A 198 22.60 4.93 10.08
C SER A 198 22.37 5.27 11.56
N GLY A 199 22.63 4.38 12.51
CA GLY A 199 22.34 4.60 13.93
C GLY A 199 20.83 4.64 14.24
N ILE A 200 20.00 4.13 13.32
CA ILE A 200 18.55 4.04 13.46
C ILE A 200 18.22 2.97 14.51
N THR A 201 17.27 3.27 15.40
CA THR A 201 16.98 2.46 16.61
C THR A 201 15.62 1.79 16.62
N SER A 202 14.80 2.01 15.59
CA SER A 202 13.56 1.29 15.32
C SER A 202 13.31 1.29 13.82
N THR A 203 12.74 0.20 13.31
CA THR A 203 12.33 0.04 11.91
C THR A 203 10.96 -0.63 11.89
N ILE A 204 9.98 0.00 11.24
CA ILE A 204 8.58 -0.44 11.22
C ILE A 204 8.22 -0.86 9.79
N MET A 205 7.71 -2.09 9.62
CA MET A 205 7.33 -2.58 8.29
C MET A 205 5.97 -2.03 7.85
N TRP A 206 5.95 -1.46 6.64
CA TRP A 206 4.72 -1.36 5.85
C TRP A 206 4.60 -2.61 4.96
N ASN A 207 3.58 -3.47 5.10
CA ASN A 207 2.50 -3.44 6.10
C ASN A 207 2.35 -4.77 6.88
N LEU A 208 1.50 -4.75 7.92
CA LEU A 208 1.38 -5.83 8.90
C LEU A 208 0.92 -7.16 8.29
N VAL A 209 -0.07 -7.14 7.39
CA VAL A 209 -0.65 -8.34 6.79
C VAL A 209 -1.30 -8.02 5.44
N GLY A 210 -1.05 -8.88 4.45
CA GLY A 210 -1.64 -8.81 3.12
C GLY A 210 -3.08 -9.30 3.12
N SER A 211 -3.99 -8.52 3.69
CA SER A 211 -5.44 -8.81 3.76
C SER A 211 -6.26 -7.88 2.87
N TYR A 212 -5.79 -7.64 1.66
CA TYR A 212 -6.40 -6.77 0.66
C TYR A 212 -6.34 -7.43 -0.73
N ALA A 213 -7.33 -7.14 -1.57
CA ALA A 213 -7.66 -7.97 -2.74
C ALA A 213 -6.56 -7.99 -3.82
N HIS A 214 -6.36 -9.15 -4.46
CA HIS A 214 -5.43 -9.28 -5.57
C HIS A 214 -5.75 -8.31 -6.71
N GLY A 215 -4.73 -7.59 -7.19
CA GLY A 215 -4.84 -6.54 -8.22
C GLY A 215 -5.08 -5.12 -7.69
N THR A 216 -5.10 -4.90 -6.38
CA THR A 216 -4.88 -3.55 -5.80
C THR A 216 -3.39 -3.20 -5.75
N ASN A 217 -3.05 -1.92 -5.57
CA ASN A 217 -1.67 -1.46 -5.43
C ASN A 217 -0.96 -2.12 -4.23
N TRP A 218 0.33 -2.40 -4.41
CA TRP A 218 1.21 -3.03 -3.40
C TRP A 218 0.67 -4.34 -2.83
N TYR A 219 -0.11 -5.11 -3.60
CA TYR A 219 -0.56 -6.44 -3.19
C TYR A 219 0.62 -7.30 -2.72
N ALA A 220 0.45 -7.95 -1.56
CA ALA A 220 1.45 -8.77 -0.89
C ALA A 220 2.74 -8.06 -0.41
N SER A 221 2.82 -6.73 -0.38
CA SER A 221 3.91 -5.98 0.27
C SER A 221 3.79 -5.98 1.81
N SER A 222 3.94 -7.15 2.43
CA SER A 222 3.55 -7.39 3.83
C SER A 222 4.47 -8.39 4.56
N LEU A 223 4.30 -8.58 5.87
CA LEU A 223 4.97 -9.67 6.61
C LEU A 223 4.54 -11.07 6.15
N PHE A 224 3.25 -11.24 5.84
CA PHE A 224 2.60 -12.46 5.33
C PHE A 224 1.23 -12.08 4.74
N ARG A 225 0.56 -12.94 3.95
CA ARG A 225 -0.79 -12.66 3.41
C ARG A 225 -1.89 -13.43 4.13
N ALA A 226 -3.08 -12.85 4.13
CA ALA A 226 -4.33 -13.46 4.54
C ALA A 226 -5.49 -12.81 3.74
N ASP A 227 -5.45 -13.00 2.42
CA ASP A 227 -6.29 -12.32 1.42
C ASP A 227 -7.50 -13.14 0.94
N GLN A 228 -7.70 -14.36 1.47
CA GLN A 228 -8.81 -15.25 1.10
C GLN A 228 -9.78 -15.54 2.27
N PRO A 229 -10.47 -14.53 2.82
CA PRO A 229 -11.40 -14.71 3.95
C PRO A 229 -12.56 -15.69 3.67
N TRP A 230 -12.90 -15.93 2.39
CA TRP A 230 -13.93 -16.91 1.99
C TRP A 230 -13.46 -18.38 2.04
N SER A 231 -12.15 -18.65 1.90
CA SER A 231 -11.56 -19.99 2.05
C SER A 231 -10.99 -20.22 3.45
N GLY A 232 -10.63 -19.13 4.16
CA GLY A 232 -9.93 -19.15 5.44
C GLY A 232 -8.43 -19.40 5.31
N HIS A 233 -7.88 -19.33 4.09
CA HIS A 233 -6.46 -19.54 3.80
C HIS A 233 -5.61 -18.29 4.10
N TYR A 234 -4.40 -18.51 4.58
CA TYR A 234 -3.37 -17.51 4.87
C TYR A 234 -1.97 -18.15 4.77
N ASP A 235 -0.93 -17.34 4.54
CA ASP A 235 0.45 -17.82 4.48
C ASP A 235 0.93 -18.26 5.88
N ARG A 236 1.55 -19.45 5.99
CA ARG A 236 2.02 -19.99 7.28
C ARG A 236 3.29 -20.81 7.11
N ASP A 237 4.00 -21.00 8.22
CA ASP A 237 5.18 -21.83 8.36
C ASP A 237 6.25 -21.45 7.32
N ASP A 238 6.41 -22.22 6.25
CA ASP A 238 7.47 -21.96 5.27
C ASP A 238 7.05 -20.94 4.19
N ASP A 239 5.75 -20.63 4.06
CA ASP A 239 5.22 -19.55 3.21
C ASP A 239 5.34 -18.15 3.87
N ALA A 240 5.88 -18.04 5.10
CA ALA A 240 5.93 -16.79 5.88
C ALA A 240 7.36 -16.28 6.22
N PRO A 241 8.30 -16.18 5.26
CA PRO A 241 9.71 -15.92 5.54
C PRO A 241 10.00 -14.55 6.19
N VAL A 242 9.19 -13.52 5.92
CA VAL A 242 9.39 -12.17 6.49
C VAL A 242 8.99 -12.10 7.97
N VAL A 243 8.02 -12.92 8.40
CA VAL A 243 7.70 -13.14 9.83
C VAL A 243 8.92 -13.75 10.55
N TRP A 244 9.59 -14.72 9.93
CA TRP A 244 10.77 -15.36 10.50
C TRP A 244 12.01 -14.45 10.52
N ALA A 245 12.24 -13.66 9.47
CA ALA A 245 13.25 -12.58 9.48
C ALA A 245 13.01 -11.59 10.63
N THR A 246 11.74 -11.28 10.94
CA THR A 246 11.37 -10.42 12.07
C THR A 246 11.60 -11.11 13.42
N ALA A 247 11.29 -12.41 13.54
CA ALA A 247 11.45 -13.19 14.75
C ALA A 247 12.90 -13.26 15.26
N HIS A 248 13.89 -13.23 14.35
CA HIS A 248 15.33 -13.16 14.67
C HIS A 248 15.73 -11.96 15.55
N TYR A 249 14.93 -10.88 15.54
CA TYR A 249 15.07 -9.76 16.48
C TYR A 249 14.00 -9.80 17.58
N THR A 250 12.72 -9.99 17.24
CA THR A 250 11.60 -9.73 18.16
C THR A 250 11.38 -10.80 19.23
N GLN A 251 11.90 -12.02 19.06
CA GLN A 251 11.88 -13.03 20.14
C GLN A 251 13.04 -12.88 21.14
N PHE A 252 14.07 -12.09 20.81
CA PHE A 252 15.34 -12.03 21.54
C PHE A 252 15.69 -10.64 22.07
N THR A 253 14.80 -9.65 21.90
CA THR A 253 14.99 -8.25 22.29
C THR A 253 13.66 -7.64 22.74
N LYS A 254 13.70 -6.53 23.48
CA LYS A 254 12.51 -5.76 23.88
C LYS A 254 12.77 -4.25 23.81
N PRO A 255 11.74 -3.39 23.67
CA PRO A 255 11.89 -1.95 23.83
C PRO A 255 12.63 -1.59 25.12
N GLY A 256 13.58 -0.66 25.05
CA GLY A 256 14.46 -0.30 26.16
C GLY A 256 15.79 -1.08 26.23
N TRP A 257 15.94 -2.18 25.48
CA TRP A 257 17.26 -2.78 25.25
C TRP A 257 18.19 -1.81 24.51
N ARG A 258 19.51 -1.97 24.69
CA ARG A 258 20.51 -1.06 24.14
C ARG A 258 21.47 -1.80 23.21
N TYR A 259 21.56 -1.34 21.97
CA TYR A 259 22.62 -1.76 21.04
C TYR A 259 24.03 -1.50 21.61
N LEU A 260 24.96 -2.41 21.33
CA LEU A 260 26.39 -2.20 21.54
C LEU A 260 26.98 -1.34 20.41
N PRO A 261 27.95 -0.44 20.68
CA PRO A 261 28.43 0.52 19.69
C PRO A 261 29.00 -0.12 18.42
N VAL A 262 28.88 0.60 17.30
CA VAL A 262 29.54 0.24 16.05
C VAL A 262 31.06 0.23 16.24
N GLY A 263 31.72 -0.84 15.82
CA GLY A 263 33.14 -1.12 16.10
C GLY A 263 33.42 -1.63 17.52
N SER A 264 32.40 -1.84 18.36
CA SER A 264 32.53 -2.37 19.72
C SER A 264 31.30 -3.18 20.15
N GLY A 265 30.88 -4.12 19.29
CA GLY A 265 29.77 -5.04 19.52
C GLY A 265 28.71 -5.06 18.40
N SER A 266 28.71 -4.06 17.51
CA SER A 266 28.00 -4.09 16.23
C SER A 266 28.95 -3.64 15.10
N GLY A 267 28.65 -3.95 13.84
CA GLY A 267 29.47 -3.52 12.71
C GLY A 267 29.21 -4.23 11.38
N GLU A 268 30.07 -3.97 10.41
CA GLU A 268 30.16 -4.73 9.15
C GLU A 268 30.92 -6.06 9.38
N LEU A 269 30.59 -7.07 8.57
CA LEU A 269 31.29 -8.35 8.51
C LEU A 269 32.46 -8.31 7.50
N PRO A 270 33.59 -9.03 7.74
CA PRO A 270 34.76 -8.96 6.86
C PRO A 270 34.50 -9.36 5.40
N GLY A 271 33.74 -10.44 5.17
CA GLY A 271 33.27 -10.91 3.86
C GLY A 271 31.94 -10.28 3.43
N GLY A 272 31.64 -9.07 3.92
CA GLY A 272 30.40 -8.34 3.62
C GLY A 272 29.17 -8.84 4.38
N GLY A 273 28.22 -7.94 4.61
CA GLY A 273 27.09 -8.12 5.53
C GLY A 273 27.30 -7.35 6.84
N PHE A 274 26.41 -7.58 7.81
CA PHE A 274 26.32 -6.80 9.05
C PHE A 274 26.11 -7.69 10.26
N TYR A 275 26.49 -7.20 11.44
CA TYR A 275 26.06 -7.78 12.72
C TYR A 275 25.69 -6.67 13.71
N THR A 276 24.68 -6.94 14.53
CA THR A 276 24.26 -6.07 15.63
C THR A 276 24.21 -6.87 16.92
N SER A 277 24.66 -6.28 18.03
CA SER A 277 24.43 -6.85 19.37
C SER A 277 23.62 -5.90 20.23
N LEU A 278 22.70 -6.44 21.00
CA LEU A 278 21.88 -5.72 21.98
C LEU A 278 22.04 -6.38 23.36
N VAL A 279 21.99 -5.56 24.41
CA VAL A 279 21.93 -6.03 25.80
C VAL A 279 20.69 -5.50 26.50
N SER A 280 20.21 -6.25 27.50
CA SER A 280 19.09 -5.86 28.36
C SER A 280 19.40 -4.61 29.21
N PRO A 281 18.38 -3.96 29.80
CA PRO A 281 18.58 -2.78 30.67
C PRO A 281 19.38 -3.06 31.95
N ASP A 282 19.28 -4.28 32.48
CA ASP A 282 20.08 -4.79 33.61
C ASP A 282 21.48 -5.29 33.19
N GLY A 283 21.65 -5.67 31.92
CA GLY A 283 22.88 -6.22 31.35
C GLY A 283 23.09 -7.71 31.62
N GLU A 284 22.08 -8.45 32.08
CA GLU A 284 22.16 -9.90 32.27
C GLU A 284 22.03 -10.68 30.94
N ASP A 285 21.24 -10.17 29.98
CA ASP A 285 21.02 -10.78 28.67
C ASP A 285 21.82 -10.12 27.53
N LEU A 286 22.18 -10.94 26.54
CA LEU A 286 22.88 -10.56 25.32
C LEU A 286 22.24 -11.26 24.11
N THR A 287 21.97 -10.50 23.05
CA THR A 287 21.55 -11.01 21.74
C THR A 287 22.44 -10.41 20.66
N LEU A 288 23.03 -11.26 19.82
CA LEU A 288 23.74 -10.87 18.59
C LEU A 288 22.95 -11.42 17.39
N VAL A 289 22.71 -10.57 16.38
CA VAL A 289 22.13 -10.97 15.09
C VAL A 289 23.13 -10.63 13.98
N ALA A 290 23.54 -11.63 13.21
CA ALA A 290 24.38 -11.49 12.02
C ALA A 290 23.54 -11.72 10.75
N VAL A 291 23.81 -10.94 9.69
CA VAL A 291 23.03 -10.92 8.44
C VAL A 291 23.96 -10.79 7.24
N LYS A 292 23.91 -11.75 6.32
CA LYS A 292 24.74 -11.81 5.11
C LYS A 292 23.88 -12.10 3.88
N ILE A 293 23.38 -11.05 3.23
CA ILE A 293 22.47 -11.13 2.08
C ILE A 293 23.17 -10.62 0.82
N SER A 294 23.04 -11.33 -0.30
CA SER A 294 23.66 -10.94 -1.58
C SER A 294 22.98 -9.76 -2.24
N ARG A 295 23.72 -9.07 -3.12
CA ARG A 295 23.17 -7.93 -3.87
C ARG A 295 21.93 -8.30 -4.68
N ASP A 296 21.84 -9.50 -5.27
CA ASP A 296 20.71 -9.88 -6.12
C ASP A 296 19.40 -10.04 -5.30
N HIS A 297 19.46 -10.43 -4.01
CA HIS A 297 18.30 -10.61 -3.13
C HIS A 297 18.09 -9.47 -2.10
N ALA A 298 19.09 -8.61 -1.90
CA ALA A 298 19.08 -7.48 -0.94
C ALA A 298 18.13 -6.32 -1.28
N SER A 299 17.56 -6.30 -2.49
CA SER A 299 16.85 -5.14 -3.04
C SER A 299 15.41 -5.05 -2.51
N CYS A 300 15.19 -4.13 -1.57
CA CYS A 300 13.86 -3.65 -1.21
C CYS A 300 13.22 -2.84 -2.35
N THR A 301 11.89 -2.68 -2.33
CA THR A 301 11.11 -1.83 -3.25
C THR A 301 11.64 -0.39 -3.30
N ARG A 302 12.13 0.12 -2.16
CA ARG A 302 12.74 1.44 -1.99
C ARG A 302 13.85 1.34 -0.92
N PRO A 303 14.85 2.23 -0.91
CA PRO A 303 15.38 3.00 -2.04
C PRO A 303 16.31 2.14 -2.94
N PRO A 304 16.70 2.60 -4.14
CA PRO A 304 17.58 1.85 -5.04
C PRO A 304 18.99 1.62 -4.47
N LEU A 305 19.33 0.37 -4.20
CA LEU A 305 20.57 -0.05 -3.57
C LEU A 305 21.76 -0.03 -4.55
N PRO A 306 22.96 0.46 -4.18
CA PRO A 306 24.16 0.33 -5.01
C PRO A 306 24.66 -1.12 -5.06
N ASP A 307 25.58 -1.42 -5.97
CA ASP A 307 26.22 -2.74 -6.06
C ASP A 307 27.24 -2.93 -4.93
N PHE A 308 27.31 -4.14 -4.38
CA PHE A 308 28.28 -4.58 -3.37
C PHE A 308 28.49 -6.09 -3.48
N ASP A 309 29.63 -6.58 -2.97
CA ASP A 309 29.97 -8.01 -2.94
C ASP A 309 29.76 -8.57 -1.51
N VAL A 310 29.42 -9.86 -1.43
CA VAL A 310 29.45 -10.67 -0.19
C VAL A 310 29.96 -12.07 -0.52
N GLU A 311 30.62 -12.72 0.43
CA GLU A 311 31.09 -14.11 0.32
C GLU A 311 30.90 -14.89 1.64
N ASP A 312 30.79 -16.22 1.54
CA ASP A 312 30.72 -17.12 2.70
C ASP A 312 31.98 -16.98 3.56
N GLU A 313 31.86 -16.91 4.90
CA GLU A 313 33.03 -16.77 5.78
C GLU A 313 32.89 -17.47 7.14
N SER A 314 34.02 -17.91 7.68
CA SER A 314 34.17 -18.37 9.06
C SER A 314 34.74 -17.24 9.93
N ILE A 315 33.93 -16.65 10.81
CA ILE A 315 34.38 -15.61 11.75
C ILE A 315 34.67 -16.19 13.15
N LYS A 316 35.47 -15.47 13.93
CA LYS A 316 35.66 -15.74 15.37
C LYS A 316 35.20 -14.52 16.18
N LEU A 317 34.04 -14.66 16.83
CA LEU A 317 33.44 -13.65 17.69
C LEU A 317 34.15 -13.68 19.05
N HIS A 318 34.66 -12.54 19.53
CA HIS A 318 35.31 -12.42 20.84
C HIS A 318 34.47 -11.57 21.79
N PHE A 319 34.06 -12.15 22.92
CA PHE A 319 33.20 -11.51 23.91
C PHE A 319 34.04 -10.82 25.01
N SER A 320 33.56 -9.67 25.46
CA SER A 320 34.15 -8.98 26.61
C SER A 320 33.99 -9.80 27.89
N LYS A 321 34.97 -9.74 28.80
CA LYS A 321 34.89 -10.34 30.15
C LYS A 321 33.79 -9.76 31.05
N SER A 322 33.07 -8.74 30.57
CA SER A 322 31.84 -8.23 31.19
C SER A 322 30.60 -9.06 30.83
N ILE A 323 30.66 -9.88 29.76
CA ILE A 323 29.62 -10.86 29.44
C ILE A 323 29.83 -12.08 30.35
N THR A 324 28.85 -12.39 31.18
CA THR A 324 28.90 -13.50 32.15
C THR A 324 28.25 -14.79 31.64
N ALA A 325 27.62 -14.74 30.46
CA ALA A 325 27.16 -15.92 29.75
C ALA A 325 28.32 -16.89 29.50
N LYS A 326 28.00 -18.19 29.42
CA LYS A 326 28.97 -19.26 29.10
C LYS A 326 28.69 -19.93 27.77
N SER A 327 27.52 -19.71 27.22
CA SER A 327 27.03 -20.29 25.99
C SER A 327 25.88 -19.43 25.46
N LEU A 328 25.57 -19.58 24.17
CA LEU A 328 24.47 -18.87 23.49
C LEU A 328 23.64 -19.86 22.66
N HIS A 329 22.33 -19.67 22.65
CA HIS A 329 21.37 -20.37 21.81
C HIS A 329 21.44 -19.83 20.38
N ILE A 330 21.51 -20.72 19.39
CA ILE A 330 21.67 -20.38 17.97
C ILE A 330 20.38 -20.67 17.19
N TRP A 331 19.90 -19.67 16.48
CA TRP A 331 18.79 -19.74 15.53
C TRP A 331 19.26 -19.28 14.15
N ARG A 332 18.84 -19.96 13.07
CA ARG A 332 19.25 -19.65 11.70
C ARG A 332 18.04 -19.63 10.74
N SER A 333 18.07 -18.71 9.80
CA SER A 333 17.32 -18.81 8.53
C SER A 333 18.28 -18.55 7.36
N ASN A 334 17.97 -19.08 6.18
CA ASN A 334 18.63 -18.69 4.93
C ASN A 334 17.57 -18.44 3.84
N PHE A 335 17.64 -17.29 3.17
CA PHE A 335 16.63 -16.85 2.19
C PHE A 335 17.06 -17.01 0.72
N GLU A 336 18.26 -17.53 0.45
CA GLU A 336 18.83 -17.62 -0.91
C GLU A 336 19.15 -19.06 -1.34
N ALA A 337 19.34 -19.97 -0.37
CA ALA A 337 19.57 -21.39 -0.62
C ALA A 337 18.31 -22.10 -1.14
N ALA A 338 18.48 -23.00 -2.11
CA ALA A 338 17.38 -23.71 -2.77
C ALA A 338 16.57 -24.66 -1.85
N ASN A 339 17.06 -24.94 -0.63
CA ASN A 339 16.31 -25.56 0.47
C ASN A 339 16.64 -24.79 1.76
N GLY A 340 16.53 -23.46 1.72
CA GLY A 340 16.80 -22.57 2.86
C GLY A 340 15.92 -22.90 4.07
N THR A 341 16.49 -22.78 5.27
CA THR A 341 15.76 -23.00 6.53
C THR A 341 15.11 -21.70 6.98
N LEU A 342 14.01 -21.79 7.72
CA LEU A 342 13.27 -20.63 8.23
C LEU A 342 13.02 -20.78 9.72
N PHE A 343 13.68 -19.93 10.51
CA PHE A 343 13.68 -19.88 11.97
C PHE A 343 13.94 -21.23 12.65
N GLU A 344 15.01 -21.92 12.24
CA GLU A 344 15.39 -23.20 12.81
C GLU A 344 16.35 -23.03 13.99
N TYR A 345 16.11 -23.78 15.06
CA TYR A 345 16.98 -23.84 16.23
C TYR A 345 18.14 -24.81 15.97
N VAL A 346 19.35 -24.26 15.81
CA VAL A 346 20.57 -25.01 15.47
C VAL A 346 21.17 -25.68 16.71
N GLY A 347 20.99 -25.08 17.89
CA GLY A 347 21.47 -25.64 19.17
C GLY A 347 22.10 -24.58 20.07
N VAL A 348 23.16 -24.97 20.79
CA VAL A 348 23.90 -24.12 21.73
C VAL A 348 25.38 -24.15 21.39
N ALA A 349 26.03 -23.00 21.35
CA ALA A 349 27.50 -22.90 21.31
C ALA A 349 28.03 -22.44 22.66
N ASP A 350 28.99 -23.19 23.21
CA ASP A 350 29.76 -22.78 24.39
C ASP A 350 30.80 -21.71 24.01
N ILE A 351 31.04 -20.76 24.91
CA ILE A 351 32.09 -19.74 24.79
C ILE A 351 33.41 -20.38 25.23
N GLU A 352 34.42 -20.40 24.33
CA GLU A 352 35.74 -20.99 24.57
C GLU A 352 36.50 -20.32 25.73
N ASP A 353 37.52 -21.01 26.28
CA ASP A 353 38.40 -20.50 27.35
C ASP A 353 39.11 -19.17 27.00
N ASP A 354 39.26 -18.82 25.71
CA ASP A 354 39.79 -17.52 25.26
C ASP A 354 38.73 -16.40 25.15
N GLY A 355 37.46 -16.71 25.47
CA GLY A 355 36.32 -15.80 25.48
C GLY A 355 35.65 -15.63 24.12
N SER A 356 35.41 -16.71 23.38
CA SER A 356 34.98 -16.62 21.98
C SER A 356 34.00 -17.70 21.51
N ILE A 357 33.41 -17.46 20.33
CA ILE A 357 32.66 -18.47 19.54
C ILE A 357 33.14 -18.38 18.09
N ALA A 358 33.41 -19.52 17.46
CA ALA A 358 33.57 -19.62 16.00
C ALA A 358 32.19 -19.75 15.34
N LEU A 359 31.96 -19.03 14.24
CA LEU A 359 30.69 -19.02 13.52
C LEU A 359 30.93 -18.99 12.02
N ASP A 360 30.41 -19.99 11.32
CA ASP A 360 30.32 -20.01 9.86
C ASP A 360 29.04 -19.27 9.43
N ILE A 361 29.15 -18.38 8.43
CA ILE A 361 28.03 -17.58 7.89
C ILE A 361 28.04 -17.69 6.37
N GLU A 362 26.99 -18.27 5.81
CA GLU A 362 26.79 -18.46 4.36
C GLU A 362 25.96 -17.32 3.76
N VAL A 363 26.08 -17.08 2.47
CA VAL A 363 25.26 -16.09 1.76
C VAL A 363 23.78 -16.48 1.79
N GLY A 364 22.93 -15.51 2.08
CA GLY A 364 21.50 -15.67 2.37
C GLY A 364 21.16 -15.77 3.87
N ASP A 365 22.15 -15.87 4.76
CA ASP A 365 21.91 -16.11 6.18
C ASP A 365 21.41 -14.90 6.97
N ILE A 366 20.53 -15.21 7.92
CA ILE A 366 20.39 -14.50 9.20
C ILE A 366 20.59 -15.49 10.35
N ILE A 367 21.49 -15.17 11.28
CA ILE A 367 21.81 -16.00 12.44
C ILE A 367 21.68 -15.17 13.72
N THR A 368 20.90 -15.65 14.68
CA THR A 368 20.80 -15.07 16.03
C THR A 368 21.52 -15.95 17.04
N LEU A 369 22.39 -15.35 17.84
CA LEU A 369 23.04 -15.96 19.01
C LEU A 369 22.58 -15.20 20.26
N SER A 370 21.90 -15.86 21.20
CA SER A 370 21.30 -15.18 22.36
C SER A 370 21.42 -15.96 23.68
N THR A 371 21.39 -15.25 24.81
CA THR A 371 21.17 -15.83 26.14
C THR A 371 19.71 -16.27 26.37
N ILE A 372 18.77 -15.73 25.58
CA ILE A 372 17.34 -16.04 25.67
C ILE A 372 17.08 -17.46 25.17
N ASP A 373 16.68 -18.35 26.08
CA ASP A 373 16.33 -19.75 25.81
C ASP A 373 14.83 -19.96 25.47
N THR A 374 14.00 -18.93 25.64
CA THR A 374 12.53 -19.01 25.51
C THR A 374 11.99 -18.82 24.09
N ALA A 375 12.85 -18.72 23.07
CA ALA A 375 12.43 -18.55 21.68
C ALA A 375 11.84 -19.84 21.07
N GLN A 376 10.93 -19.71 20.11
CA GLN A 376 10.25 -20.83 19.45
C GLN A 376 9.77 -20.48 18.03
N LYS A 377 9.97 -21.40 17.06
CA LYS A 377 9.15 -21.43 15.83
C LYS A 377 7.76 -21.89 16.25
N GLY A 378 6.75 -21.05 16.05
CA GLY A 378 5.38 -21.31 16.50
C GLY A 378 4.79 -22.57 15.85
N THR A 379 3.99 -23.32 16.61
CA THR A 379 3.27 -24.51 16.14
C THR A 379 1.77 -24.35 16.40
N PHE A 380 0.94 -24.96 15.54
CA PHE A 380 -0.51 -24.77 15.54
C PHE A 380 -1.23 -26.11 15.35
N ASP A 381 -2.15 -26.46 16.26
CA ASP A 381 -2.90 -27.73 16.23
C ASP A 381 -3.90 -27.86 15.07
N THR A 382 -4.10 -26.80 14.28
CA THR A 382 -5.04 -26.74 13.16
C THR A 382 -4.30 -26.48 11.85
N ASP A 383 -4.49 -27.34 10.86
CA ASP A 383 -4.04 -27.10 9.48
C ASP A 383 -4.67 -25.82 8.90
N VAL A 384 -3.92 -25.11 8.07
CA VAL A 384 -4.48 -24.00 7.27
C VAL A 384 -5.45 -24.59 6.23
N PRO A 385 -6.64 -23.98 6.02
CA PRO A 385 -7.47 -24.27 4.86
C PRO A 385 -6.67 -24.18 3.56
N LYS A 386 -6.98 -25.06 2.60
CA LYS A 386 -6.33 -25.02 1.29
C LYS A 386 -6.72 -23.74 0.54
N SER A 387 -5.73 -23.13 -0.10
CA SER A 387 -5.90 -21.99 -1.00
C SER A 387 -7.01 -22.28 -2.02
N ASP A 388 -8.03 -21.42 -2.05
CA ASP A 388 -9.00 -21.32 -3.15
C ASP A 388 -9.17 -19.83 -3.47
N PRO A 389 -8.27 -19.26 -4.29
CA PRO A 389 -8.23 -17.82 -4.56
C PRO A 389 -9.45 -17.32 -5.37
N LYS A 390 -10.35 -18.22 -5.77
CA LYS A 390 -11.55 -17.89 -6.54
C LYS A 390 -12.60 -17.31 -5.61
N PHE A 391 -12.85 -16.01 -5.75
CA PHE A 391 -13.95 -15.35 -5.07
C PHE A 391 -15.29 -16.06 -5.38
N PRO A 392 -16.12 -16.36 -4.37
CA PRO A 392 -17.33 -17.18 -4.56
C PRO A 392 -18.35 -16.48 -5.45
N LEU A 393 -18.72 -17.11 -6.57
CA LEU A 393 -19.78 -16.67 -7.47
C LEU A 393 -20.84 -17.77 -7.72
N PRO A 394 -22.14 -17.43 -7.85
CA PRO A 394 -22.70 -16.08 -7.71
C PRO A 394 -22.67 -15.59 -6.26
N HIS A 395 -22.48 -14.28 -6.11
CA HIS A 395 -22.47 -13.59 -4.82
C HIS A 395 -23.70 -12.70 -4.70
N ALA A 396 -24.24 -12.58 -3.48
CA ALA A 396 -25.30 -11.65 -3.14
C ALA A 396 -25.18 -11.23 -1.68
N ASP A 397 -25.56 -9.99 -1.39
CA ASP A 397 -25.66 -9.45 -0.03
C ASP A 397 -26.93 -8.60 0.09
N ASP A 398 -27.70 -8.83 1.15
CA ASP A 398 -28.91 -8.08 1.51
C ASP A 398 -28.68 -7.15 2.72
N PHE A 399 -27.45 -7.10 3.23
CA PHE A 399 -26.99 -6.28 4.36
C PHE A 399 -27.72 -6.52 5.70
N GLU A 400 -28.66 -7.44 5.78
CA GLU A 400 -29.45 -7.78 6.99
C GLU A 400 -28.65 -8.55 8.06
N GLY A 401 -27.45 -9.02 7.71
CA GLY A 401 -26.57 -9.82 8.57
C GLY A 401 -25.60 -9.02 9.46
N TYR A 402 -25.48 -7.71 9.27
CA TYR A 402 -24.44 -6.88 9.88
C TYR A 402 -24.91 -6.10 11.12
N ALA A 403 -23.95 -5.56 11.87
CA ALA A 403 -24.22 -4.53 12.87
C ALA A 403 -24.18 -3.14 12.22
N VAL A 404 -24.96 -2.19 12.77
CA VAL A 404 -24.97 -0.79 12.32
C VAL A 404 -23.60 -0.15 12.57
N GLY A 405 -23.10 0.64 11.62
CA GLY A 405 -21.80 1.31 11.69
C GLY A 405 -20.61 0.43 11.33
N GLN A 406 -20.84 -0.72 10.69
CA GLN A 406 -19.79 -1.61 10.17
C GLN A 406 -19.74 -1.59 8.64
N GLU A 407 -18.59 -1.94 8.07
CA GLU A 407 -18.40 -2.16 6.63
C GLU A 407 -19.06 -3.48 6.16
N ALA A 408 -19.38 -3.58 4.87
CA ALA A 408 -19.92 -4.79 4.26
C ALA A 408 -18.80 -5.80 3.91
N SER A 409 -19.08 -7.11 3.95
CA SER A 409 -18.06 -8.14 3.70
C SER A 409 -17.53 -8.06 2.27
N TYR A 410 -16.20 -8.11 2.14
CA TYR A 410 -15.46 -8.11 0.87
C TYR A 410 -15.61 -6.86 -0.01
N PHE A 411 -16.41 -5.87 0.40
CA PHE A 411 -16.35 -4.53 -0.16
C PHE A 411 -15.08 -3.84 0.36
N ALA A 412 -14.31 -3.26 -0.56
CA ALA A 412 -13.11 -2.50 -0.27
C ALA A 412 -13.31 -1.07 -0.76
N ASP A 413 -13.46 -0.14 0.18
CA ASP A 413 -13.70 1.27 -0.12
C ASP A 413 -12.45 1.93 -0.73
N GLN A 414 -12.62 2.65 -1.84
CA GLN A 414 -11.51 3.24 -2.61
C GLN A 414 -11.63 4.77 -2.69
N VAL A 415 -12.86 5.29 -2.64
CA VAL A 415 -13.17 6.71 -2.44
C VAL A 415 -14.45 6.80 -1.59
N GLY A 416 -14.44 7.63 -0.55
CA GLY A 416 -15.51 7.68 0.45
C GLY A 416 -15.41 6.54 1.47
N VAL A 417 -16.42 6.43 2.34
CA VAL A 417 -16.54 5.37 3.36
C VAL A 417 -18.00 4.91 3.38
N TRP A 418 -18.21 3.60 3.45
CA TRP A 418 -19.51 2.96 3.27
C TRP A 418 -19.86 2.06 4.46
N GLU A 419 -20.91 2.42 5.18
CA GLU A 419 -21.33 1.72 6.40
C GLU A 419 -22.73 1.12 6.24
N ILE A 420 -22.96 -0.02 6.88
CA ILE A 420 -24.30 -0.55 7.06
C ILE A 420 -25.07 0.29 8.08
N HIS A 421 -26.23 0.79 7.67
CA HIS A 421 -27.12 1.58 8.51
C HIS A 421 -28.57 1.11 8.35
N PRO A 422 -29.45 1.42 9.32
CA PRO A 422 -30.89 1.32 9.09
C PRO A 422 -31.29 2.30 7.98
N GLU A 423 -32.10 1.84 7.01
CA GLU A 423 -32.72 2.68 5.99
C GLU A 423 -33.29 3.95 6.64
N VAL A 424 -33.02 5.15 6.08
CA VAL A 424 -33.69 6.36 6.59
C VAL A 424 -35.19 6.20 6.38
N ALA A 425 -35.92 5.94 7.47
CA ALA A 425 -37.35 5.70 7.45
C ALA A 425 -38.09 6.91 6.84
N ASP A 426 -39.15 6.64 6.08
CA ASP A 426 -40.07 7.70 5.69
C ASP A 426 -40.79 8.23 6.94
N PRO A 427 -40.74 9.54 7.26
CA PRO A 427 -41.42 10.07 8.45
C PRO A 427 -42.96 9.90 8.44
N SER A 428 -43.54 9.47 7.32
CA SER A 428 -44.96 9.09 7.22
C SER A 428 -45.22 7.58 7.39
N ALA A 429 -44.20 6.73 7.34
CA ALA A 429 -44.29 5.28 7.50
C ALA A 429 -44.19 4.85 8.98
N ALA A 430 -45.14 5.29 9.81
CA ALA A 430 -45.18 4.96 11.23
C ALA A 430 -46.05 3.71 11.52
N SER A 431 -45.42 2.53 11.67
CA SER A 431 -46.06 1.35 12.29
C SER A 431 -45.07 0.28 12.76
N ASP A 432 -45.19 -0.09 14.04
CA ASP A 432 -45.05 -1.41 14.67
C ASP A 432 -43.92 -2.39 14.25
N GLU A 433 -42.96 -2.61 15.17
CA GLU A 433 -42.12 -3.82 15.40
C GLU A 433 -41.45 -4.53 14.21
N GLN A 434 -41.44 -3.94 13.02
CA GLN A 434 -40.77 -4.47 11.86
C GLN A 434 -39.24 -4.31 12.00
N LYS A 435 -38.47 -5.35 11.63
CA LYS A 435 -37.01 -5.21 11.46
C LYS A 435 -36.75 -4.02 10.53
N THR A 436 -35.99 -3.03 11.00
CA THR A 436 -35.58 -1.92 10.14
C THR A 436 -34.61 -2.43 9.09
N ASN A 437 -34.96 -2.29 7.81
CA ASN A 437 -34.13 -2.74 6.68
C ASN A 437 -32.73 -2.13 6.82
N LEU A 438 -31.69 -2.96 6.74
CA LEU A 438 -30.31 -2.50 6.71
C LEU A 438 -29.88 -2.20 5.27
N VAL A 439 -29.03 -1.19 5.09
CA VAL A 439 -28.59 -0.70 3.78
C VAL A 439 -27.14 -0.23 3.85
N MET A 440 -26.37 -0.42 2.80
CA MET A 440 -25.01 0.12 2.67
C MET A 440 -25.10 1.59 2.23
N ARG A 441 -24.62 2.52 3.06
CA ARG A 441 -24.73 3.98 2.84
C ARG A 441 -23.36 4.64 2.71
N GLN A 442 -23.21 5.52 1.73
CA GLN A 442 -22.05 6.40 1.63
C GLN A 442 -22.11 7.46 2.74
N MET A 443 -21.12 7.48 3.64
CA MET A 443 -21.18 8.27 4.89
C MET A 443 -20.44 9.61 4.86
N VAL A 444 -19.54 9.82 3.90
CA VAL A 444 -18.65 10.98 3.87
C VAL A 444 -19.32 12.15 3.12
N PRO A 445 -19.56 13.31 3.76
CA PRO A 445 -20.36 14.41 3.18
C PRO A 445 -19.55 15.38 2.31
N SER A 446 -18.22 15.22 2.22
CA SER A 446 -17.31 16.12 1.50
C SER A 446 -15.96 15.44 1.28
N ARG A 447 -15.24 15.79 0.20
CA ARG A 447 -13.89 15.25 -0.08
C ARG A 447 -12.95 15.41 1.14
N PRO A 448 -12.22 14.36 1.55
CA PRO A 448 -11.24 14.44 2.63
C PRO A 448 -9.98 15.22 2.26
N ILE A 449 -9.22 15.58 3.30
CA ILE A 449 -7.94 16.29 3.23
C ILE A 449 -6.81 15.27 3.10
N GLY A 450 -5.91 15.47 2.12
CA GLY A 450 -4.75 14.61 1.92
C GLY A 450 -4.90 13.48 0.89
N GLY A 451 -5.92 13.52 0.04
CA GLY A 451 -6.24 12.49 -0.96
C GLY A 451 -5.02 11.84 -1.64
N ILE A 452 -4.92 10.50 -1.56
CA ILE A 452 -3.79 9.70 -2.09
C ILE A 452 -3.38 10.15 -3.51
N GLY A 453 -2.09 10.43 -3.69
CA GLY A 453 -1.53 10.85 -4.98
C GLY A 453 -1.60 9.78 -6.07
N GLY A 454 -2.66 9.82 -6.89
CA GLY A 454 -2.82 8.90 -8.03
C GLY A 454 -3.87 9.29 -9.09
N GLY A 455 -4.58 10.41 -8.91
CA GLY A 455 -5.69 10.84 -9.79
C GLY A 455 -7.09 10.54 -9.26
N THR A 456 -7.18 9.81 -8.14
CA THR A 456 -8.37 9.60 -7.28
C THR A 456 -9.04 10.91 -6.85
N ASN A 457 -8.27 11.99 -6.65
CA ASN A 457 -8.73 13.35 -6.27
C ASN A 457 -9.96 13.86 -7.02
N ASN A 458 -10.16 13.39 -8.25
CA ASN A 458 -11.21 13.84 -9.15
C ASN A 458 -12.37 12.84 -9.33
N LEU A 459 -12.47 11.77 -8.54
CA LEU A 459 -13.50 10.73 -8.70
C LEU A 459 -14.56 10.78 -7.59
N GLY A 460 -15.79 10.35 -7.91
CA GLY A 460 -16.86 10.20 -6.93
C GLY A 460 -16.68 8.96 -6.04
N PRO A 461 -17.34 8.90 -4.86
CA PRO A 461 -17.24 7.75 -3.96
C PRO A 461 -17.55 6.40 -4.63
N ILE A 462 -16.69 5.40 -4.39
CA ILE A 462 -16.74 4.07 -4.99
C ILE A 462 -16.19 3.01 -4.02
N SER A 463 -16.86 1.85 -3.99
CA SER A 463 -16.41 0.65 -3.27
C SER A 463 -16.38 -0.53 -4.24
N VAL A 464 -15.28 -1.30 -4.22
CA VAL A 464 -15.04 -2.41 -5.16
C VAL A 464 -15.15 -3.77 -4.46
N ILE A 465 -15.55 -4.81 -5.19
CA ILE A 465 -15.72 -6.18 -4.66
C ILE A 465 -15.35 -7.24 -5.71
N GLY A 466 -14.82 -8.37 -5.25
CA GLY A 466 -14.46 -9.52 -6.09
C GLY A 466 -12.97 -9.58 -6.44
N MET A 467 -12.66 -9.87 -7.71
CA MET A 467 -11.29 -10.06 -8.20
C MET A 467 -10.95 -9.15 -9.39
N SER A 468 -9.67 -8.79 -9.53
CA SER A 468 -9.16 -8.04 -10.68
C SER A 468 -9.21 -8.80 -12.01
N GLU A 469 -9.37 -10.12 -11.94
CA GLU A 469 -9.38 -11.08 -13.06
C GLU A 469 -10.78 -11.30 -13.65
N PHE A 470 -11.81 -10.69 -13.07
CA PHE A 470 -13.17 -10.77 -13.61
C PHE A 470 -13.28 -9.99 -14.93
N ASN A 471 -13.91 -10.63 -15.92
CA ASN A 471 -14.11 -10.12 -17.27
C ASN A 471 -15.62 -9.99 -17.57
N ASP A 472 -16.34 -11.12 -17.59
CA ASP A 472 -17.73 -11.17 -18.06
C ASP A 472 -18.67 -11.32 -16.87
N LEU A 473 -19.15 -10.17 -16.37
CA LEU A 473 -19.97 -10.07 -15.17
C LEU A 473 -21.39 -9.55 -15.48
N ARG A 474 -22.34 -9.99 -14.66
CA ARG A 474 -23.60 -9.31 -14.40
C ARG A 474 -23.53 -8.76 -12.97
N VAL A 475 -23.79 -7.47 -12.79
CA VAL A 475 -23.79 -6.76 -11.52
C VAL A 475 -25.11 -6.00 -11.38
N SER A 476 -25.80 -6.17 -10.25
CA SER A 476 -27.03 -5.44 -9.95
C SER A 476 -27.17 -5.12 -8.47
N THR A 477 -27.98 -4.10 -8.18
CA THR A 477 -28.26 -3.60 -6.81
C THR A 477 -29.52 -2.74 -6.85
N LYS A 478 -30.22 -2.63 -5.72
CA LYS A 478 -31.15 -1.52 -5.48
C LYS A 478 -30.36 -0.30 -5.00
N PHE A 479 -30.82 0.89 -5.37
CA PHE A 479 -30.29 2.15 -4.85
C PHE A 479 -31.41 3.13 -4.48
N ARG A 480 -31.13 4.02 -3.52
CA ARG A 480 -32.00 5.14 -3.12
C ARG A 480 -31.20 6.44 -3.05
N LEU A 481 -31.57 7.41 -3.88
CA LEU A 481 -30.94 8.74 -3.89
C LEU A 481 -31.46 9.59 -2.71
N PRO A 482 -30.62 10.40 -2.04
CA PRO A 482 -30.98 11.05 -0.78
C PRO A 482 -32.08 12.10 -0.94
N ARG A 483 -33.09 12.05 -0.04
CA ARG A 483 -34.24 12.98 0.02
C ARG A 483 -33.84 14.45 0.21
N THR A 484 -32.65 14.69 0.73
CA THR A 484 -32.07 16.00 1.05
C THR A 484 -31.13 16.55 -0.01
N SER A 485 -30.91 15.84 -1.13
CA SER A 485 -30.04 16.31 -2.21
C SER A 485 -30.47 17.68 -2.71
N THR A 486 -29.50 18.58 -2.86
CA THR A 486 -29.74 19.94 -3.38
C THR A 486 -29.66 20.02 -4.90
N THR A 487 -29.35 18.91 -5.56
CA THR A 487 -29.10 18.84 -7.01
C THR A 487 -29.71 17.60 -7.64
N ASP A 488 -30.51 17.79 -8.69
CA ASP A 488 -31.08 16.68 -9.47
C ASP A 488 -30.02 15.88 -10.28
N LEU A 489 -28.73 16.18 -10.11
CA LEU A 489 -27.61 15.50 -10.75
C LEU A 489 -27.09 14.30 -9.97
N VAL A 490 -27.47 14.12 -8.69
CA VAL A 490 -27.03 12.96 -7.89
C VAL A 490 -27.44 11.64 -8.57
N SER A 491 -26.51 10.69 -8.60
CA SER A 491 -26.66 9.40 -9.29
C SER A 491 -25.99 8.26 -8.53
N ALA A 492 -26.63 7.09 -8.56
CA ALA A 492 -26.02 5.82 -8.20
C ALA A 492 -25.42 5.14 -9.44
N CYS A 493 -24.39 4.33 -9.24
CA CYS A 493 -23.64 3.65 -10.29
C CYS A 493 -23.35 2.19 -9.92
N VAL A 494 -23.31 1.32 -10.93
CA VAL A 494 -22.75 -0.04 -10.86
C VAL A 494 -21.60 -0.18 -11.85
N GLY A 495 -20.54 -0.88 -11.46
CA GLY A 495 -19.34 -1.10 -12.27
C GLY A 495 -18.98 -2.57 -12.45
N ALA A 496 -18.33 -2.87 -13.57
CA ALA A 496 -17.74 -4.17 -13.90
C ALA A 496 -16.44 -3.99 -14.69
N ARG A 497 -15.49 -4.92 -14.55
CA ARG A 497 -14.11 -4.77 -15.07
C ARG A 497 -13.36 -3.57 -14.46
N MET A 498 -13.66 -3.23 -13.20
CA MET A 498 -13.17 -2.04 -12.54
C MET A 498 -11.70 -2.16 -12.12
N HIS A 499 -10.88 -1.17 -12.45
CA HIS A 499 -9.62 -0.94 -11.73
C HIS A 499 -9.95 -0.39 -10.34
N GLN A 500 -9.14 -0.72 -9.33
CA GLN A 500 -9.31 -0.30 -7.92
C GLN A 500 -9.82 1.14 -7.76
N TYR A 501 -9.13 2.14 -8.32
CA TYR A 501 -9.49 3.54 -8.15
C TYR A 501 -10.73 4.01 -8.92
N GLY A 502 -11.37 3.17 -9.75
CA GLY A 502 -12.56 3.53 -10.51
C GLY A 502 -12.30 4.37 -11.77
N ASP A 503 -11.06 4.76 -12.08
CA ASP A 503 -10.66 5.48 -13.30
C ASP A 503 -10.87 4.66 -14.59
N ARG A 504 -10.90 3.33 -14.47
CA ARG A 504 -11.05 2.37 -15.55
C ARG A 504 -12.05 1.27 -15.19
N GLY A 505 -12.67 0.70 -16.21
CA GLY A 505 -13.74 -0.29 -16.13
C GLY A 505 -14.97 0.15 -16.90
N THR A 506 -16.06 -0.61 -16.85
CA THR A 506 -17.34 -0.26 -17.49
C THR A 506 -18.34 0.10 -16.40
N VAL A 507 -18.84 1.33 -16.40
CA VAL A 507 -19.74 1.85 -15.36
C VAL A 507 -21.05 2.30 -15.99
N LEU A 508 -22.17 1.94 -15.35
CA LEU A 508 -23.50 2.45 -15.65
C LEU A 508 -24.02 3.25 -14.45
N CYS A 509 -24.37 4.52 -14.68
CA CYS A 509 -24.94 5.41 -13.66
C CYS A 509 -26.36 5.88 -14.04
N ALA A 510 -27.22 6.07 -13.04
CA ALA A 510 -28.58 6.61 -13.19
C ALA A 510 -28.82 7.77 -12.20
N ALA A 511 -29.17 8.95 -12.75
CA ALA A 511 -29.34 10.20 -12.00
C ALA A 511 -30.81 10.57 -11.74
N ALA A 512 -31.08 11.38 -10.71
CA ALA A 512 -32.43 11.74 -10.27
C ALA A 512 -33.37 12.25 -11.39
N ARG A 513 -32.86 12.99 -12.39
CA ARG A 513 -33.63 13.45 -13.59
C ARG A 513 -34.03 12.35 -14.57
N GLY A 514 -33.66 11.09 -14.33
CA GLY A 514 -33.80 9.98 -15.27
C GLY A 514 -32.70 9.93 -16.34
N ASN A 515 -31.69 10.81 -16.25
CA ASN A 515 -30.52 10.76 -17.13
C ASN A 515 -29.65 9.55 -16.74
N TRP A 516 -29.13 8.83 -17.74
CA TRP A 516 -28.22 7.71 -17.52
C TRP A 516 -27.02 7.76 -18.46
N THR A 517 -25.89 7.23 -17.97
CA THR A 517 -24.59 7.23 -18.64
C THR A 517 -23.94 5.85 -18.51
N LEU A 518 -23.52 5.29 -19.65
CA LEU A 518 -22.54 4.21 -19.73
C LEU A 518 -21.18 4.83 -20.07
N SER A 519 -20.17 4.64 -19.21
CA SER A 519 -18.82 5.20 -19.38
C SER A 519 -17.72 4.18 -19.11
N TYR A 520 -16.54 4.47 -19.66
CA TYR A 520 -15.29 3.93 -19.13
C TYR A 520 -14.84 4.72 -17.91
N GLY A 521 -14.69 4.01 -16.79
CA GLY A 521 -14.47 4.64 -15.48
C GLY A 521 -15.73 5.29 -14.90
N GLY A 522 -15.65 5.59 -13.60
CA GLY A 522 -16.69 6.21 -12.81
C GLY A 522 -16.85 7.73 -13.06
N PRO A 523 -17.89 8.33 -12.47
CA PRO A 523 -18.10 9.78 -12.51
C PRO A 523 -17.01 10.55 -11.76
N SER A 524 -16.84 11.83 -12.11
CA SER A 524 -15.97 12.72 -11.35
C SER A 524 -16.59 13.12 -10.00
N SER A 525 -15.76 13.61 -9.08
CA SER A 525 -16.17 14.17 -7.78
C SER A 525 -17.10 15.39 -7.86
N ARG A 526 -17.30 15.94 -9.08
CA ARG A 526 -18.19 17.08 -9.39
C ARG A 526 -19.44 16.67 -10.16
N GLY A 527 -19.63 15.39 -10.45
CA GLY A 527 -20.72 14.88 -11.29
C GLY A 527 -20.48 14.95 -12.81
N ASP A 528 -19.29 15.36 -13.26
CA ASP A 528 -18.92 15.33 -14.68
C ASP A 528 -18.50 13.92 -15.13
N TYR A 529 -18.60 13.65 -16.44
CA TYR A 529 -18.11 12.43 -17.07
C TYR A 529 -17.09 12.80 -18.18
N PRO A 530 -15.86 13.25 -17.84
CA PRO A 530 -15.06 14.07 -18.78
C PRO A 530 -14.37 13.28 -19.89
N LYS A 531 -14.26 11.95 -19.75
CA LYS A 531 -13.51 11.04 -20.63
C LYS A 531 -14.26 9.71 -20.68
N GLY A 532 -14.27 9.04 -21.84
CA GLY A 532 -14.71 7.63 -21.92
C GLY A 532 -16.21 7.34 -21.96
N VAL A 533 -17.11 8.34 -22.09
CA VAL A 533 -18.56 8.08 -22.27
C VAL A 533 -18.80 7.23 -23.53
N VAL A 534 -19.47 6.09 -23.36
CA VAL A 534 -19.82 5.12 -24.43
C VAL A 534 -21.22 5.41 -24.97
N LEU A 535 -22.19 5.58 -24.08
CA LEU A 535 -23.59 5.80 -24.42
C LEU A 535 -24.28 6.61 -23.33
N THR A 536 -25.26 7.44 -23.70
CA THR A 536 -26.13 8.15 -22.75
C THR A 536 -27.57 8.09 -23.21
N GLY A 537 -28.49 8.32 -22.28
CA GLY A 537 -29.91 8.44 -22.59
C GLY A 537 -30.71 9.02 -21.44
N ARG A 538 -32.03 8.88 -21.53
CA ARG A 538 -32.96 9.31 -20.49
C ARG A 538 -34.15 8.37 -20.39
N THR A 539 -34.57 8.03 -19.18
CA THR A 539 -35.78 7.27 -18.90
C THR A 539 -37.05 8.10 -19.15
N PRO A 540 -38.21 7.46 -19.43
CA PRO A 540 -39.48 8.17 -19.63
C PRO A 540 -40.04 8.84 -18.37
N GLN A 541 -39.65 8.34 -17.19
CA GLN A 541 -40.00 8.86 -15.88
C GLN A 541 -38.73 9.25 -15.13
N SER A 542 -38.81 10.20 -14.20
CA SER A 542 -37.68 10.54 -13.33
C SER A 542 -37.44 9.43 -12.30
N VAL A 543 -36.18 9.20 -11.94
CA VAL A 543 -35.79 8.42 -10.74
C VAL A 543 -36.26 9.16 -9.48
N GLY A 544 -36.05 10.48 -9.44
CA GLY A 544 -36.41 11.29 -8.27
C GLY A 544 -35.45 11.10 -7.10
N LEU A 545 -35.91 11.40 -5.89
CA LEU A 545 -35.16 11.31 -4.64
C LEU A 545 -36.02 10.58 -3.59
N GLY A 546 -35.40 9.78 -2.74
CA GLY A 546 -36.06 9.02 -1.66
C GLY A 546 -36.87 7.80 -2.10
N VAL A 547 -36.72 7.37 -3.35
CA VAL A 547 -37.40 6.22 -3.97
C VAL A 547 -36.35 5.15 -4.30
N TRP A 548 -36.69 3.88 -4.07
CA TRP A 548 -35.87 2.73 -4.43
C TRP A 548 -36.01 2.38 -5.91
N HIS A 549 -34.89 2.14 -6.58
CA HIS A 549 -34.81 1.66 -7.96
C HIS A 549 -33.80 0.53 -8.08
N ALA A 550 -34.00 -0.40 -9.01
CA ALA A 550 -33.06 -1.50 -9.27
C ALA A 550 -32.23 -1.22 -10.52
N LEU A 551 -30.90 -1.16 -10.38
CA LEU A 551 -29.95 -0.93 -11.48
C LEU A 551 -29.22 -2.23 -11.83
N GLU A 552 -29.06 -2.53 -13.11
CA GLU A 552 -28.28 -3.68 -13.59
C GLU A 552 -27.37 -3.28 -14.76
N LEU A 553 -26.12 -3.75 -14.71
CA LEU A 553 -25.17 -3.78 -15.81
C LEU A 553 -24.73 -5.22 -16.07
N ALA A 554 -24.81 -5.67 -17.32
CA ALA A 554 -24.25 -6.95 -17.74
C ALA A 554 -23.26 -6.73 -18.90
N VAL A 555 -22.07 -7.29 -18.72
CA VAL A 555 -20.89 -7.17 -19.58
C VAL A 555 -20.53 -8.57 -20.10
N ASP A 556 -20.35 -8.66 -21.42
CA ASP A 556 -20.09 -9.90 -22.16
C ASP A 556 -19.15 -9.60 -23.32
N GLY A 557 -17.87 -9.94 -23.16
CA GLY A 557 -16.84 -9.64 -24.14
C GLY A 557 -16.82 -8.18 -24.58
N GLY A 558 -16.89 -7.93 -25.88
CA GLY A 558 -16.97 -6.58 -26.46
C GLY A 558 -18.35 -5.91 -26.35
N LYS A 559 -19.28 -6.43 -25.54
CA LYS A 559 -20.65 -5.91 -25.41
C LYS A 559 -21.07 -5.62 -23.97
N ALA A 560 -21.94 -4.62 -23.83
CA ALA A 560 -22.65 -4.31 -22.59
C ALA A 560 -24.17 -4.18 -22.82
N SER A 561 -24.94 -4.48 -21.78
CA SER A 561 -26.38 -4.24 -21.69
C SER A 561 -26.73 -3.71 -20.29
N GLY A 562 -27.80 -2.94 -20.15
CA GLY A 562 -28.18 -2.36 -18.87
C GLY A 562 -29.67 -2.07 -18.75
N SER A 563 -30.18 -2.16 -17.52
CA SER A 563 -31.60 -1.93 -17.21
C SER A 563 -31.79 -1.13 -15.91
N LEU A 564 -32.93 -0.46 -15.81
CA LEU A 564 -33.44 0.18 -14.60
C LEU A 564 -34.86 -0.32 -14.34
N ASP A 565 -35.14 -0.84 -13.14
CA ASP A 565 -36.43 -1.42 -12.74
C ASP A 565 -36.91 -2.53 -13.70
N GLY A 566 -35.96 -3.26 -14.29
CA GLY A 566 -36.20 -4.26 -15.34
C GLY A 566 -36.52 -3.69 -16.73
N ALA A 567 -36.66 -2.37 -16.88
CA ALA A 567 -36.80 -1.71 -18.17
C ALA A 567 -35.41 -1.52 -18.82
N ILE A 568 -35.24 -2.04 -20.04
CA ILE A 568 -33.99 -1.99 -20.78
C ILE A 568 -33.63 -0.53 -21.11
N LEU A 569 -32.47 -0.06 -20.65
CA LEU A 569 -31.87 1.21 -21.06
C LEU A 569 -31.16 1.07 -22.41
N PHE A 570 -30.40 -0.02 -22.56
CA PHE A 570 -29.74 -0.43 -23.80
C PHE A 570 -29.47 -1.95 -23.76
N SER A 571 -29.65 -2.63 -24.90
CA SER A 571 -29.51 -4.09 -25.02
C SER A 571 -28.19 -4.56 -25.62
N SER A 572 -27.45 -3.69 -26.31
CA SER A 572 -26.14 -4.00 -26.89
C SER A 572 -25.39 -2.71 -27.22
N ALA A 573 -24.53 -2.26 -26.30
CA ALA A 573 -23.53 -1.23 -26.53
C ALA A 573 -22.17 -1.90 -26.81
N ASP A 574 -21.36 -1.33 -27.71
CA ASP A 574 -19.99 -1.77 -27.99
C ASP A 574 -19.02 -1.27 -26.91
N ILE A 575 -18.22 -2.17 -26.33
CA ILE A 575 -17.20 -1.88 -25.33
C ILE A 575 -15.86 -2.59 -25.61
N MET A 576 -14.80 -2.22 -24.87
CA MET A 576 -13.49 -2.87 -24.95
C MET A 576 -13.51 -4.30 -24.38
N ASP A 577 -13.14 -5.28 -25.22
CA ASP A 577 -13.10 -6.73 -24.94
C ASP A 577 -11.84 -7.21 -24.17
N ILE A 578 -10.93 -6.29 -23.82
CA ILE A 578 -9.58 -6.60 -23.29
C ILE A 578 -9.38 -6.25 -21.80
N ASN A 579 -10.40 -5.70 -21.13
CA ASN A 579 -10.28 -5.26 -19.74
C ASN A 579 -10.76 -6.37 -18.79
N SER A 580 -10.04 -6.56 -17.69
CA SER A 580 -10.54 -7.23 -16.48
C SER A 580 -10.56 -6.26 -15.30
N GLY A 581 -11.28 -6.62 -14.24
CA GLY A 581 -11.32 -5.85 -13.00
C GLY A 581 -12.54 -6.17 -12.14
N PHE A 582 -12.57 -5.62 -10.93
CA PHE A 582 -13.59 -5.83 -9.91
C PHE A 582 -15.02 -5.50 -10.38
N ALA A 583 -16.03 -5.94 -9.61
CA ALA A 583 -17.33 -5.29 -9.59
C ALA A 583 -17.29 -4.05 -8.67
N SER A 584 -18.24 -3.12 -8.79
CA SER A 584 -18.34 -1.99 -7.87
C SER A 584 -19.75 -1.44 -7.73
N ILE A 585 -19.97 -0.73 -6.62
CA ILE A 585 -21.03 0.28 -6.46
C ILE A 585 -20.39 1.67 -6.28
N GLY A 586 -21.09 2.73 -6.63
CA GLY A 586 -20.55 4.08 -6.48
C GLY A 586 -21.54 5.22 -6.74
N THR A 587 -21.08 6.45 -6.54
CA THR A 587 -21.84 7.69 -6.68
C THR A 587 -21.03 8.75 -7.42
N ASN A 588 -21.70 9.82 -7.85
CA ASN A 588 -21.05 10.95 -8.54
C ASN A 588 -20.85 12.20 -7.67
N LEU A 589 -21.25 12.15 -6.40
CA LEU A 589 -21.20 13.26 -5.46
C LEU A 589 -21.00 12.70 -4.04
N TRP A 590 -20.46 13.52 -3.15
CA TRP A 590 -20.27 13.20 -1.72
C TRP A 590 -21.59 13.33 -0.94
N GLU A 591 -22.62 12.61 -1.38
CA GLU A 591 -23.96 12.59 -0.79
C GLU A 591 -24.30 11.17 -0.28
N PRO A 592 -25.20 11.04 0.73
CA PRO A 592 -25.56 9.75 1.31
C PRO A 592 -26.58 8.98 0.46
N VAL A 593 -26.11 8.44 -0.66
CA VAL A 593 -26.84 7.41 -1.43
C VAL A 593 -26.78 6.08 -0.67
N GLU A 594 -27.90 5.37 -0.66
CA GLU A 594 -28.04 4.05 -0.04
C GLU A 594 -28.17 2.96 -1.11
N PHE A 595 -27.62 1.78 -0.81
CA PHE A 595 -27.62 0.59 -1.66
C PHE A 595 -28.13 -0.62 -0.87
N ASP A 596 -28.80 -1.53 -1.58
CA ASP A 596 -29.47 -2.72 -1.04
C ASP A 596 -29.45 -3.84 -2.10
N ASP A 597 -29.68 -5.09 -1.67
CA ASP A 597 -29.93 -6.24 -2.55
C ASP A 597 -28.84 -6.43 -3.63
N PHE A 598 -27.56 -6.27 -3.24
CA PHE A 598 -26.41 -6.35 -4.15
C PHE A 598 -26.22 -7.78 -4.66
N ARG A 599 -25.93 -7.94 -5.96
CA ARG A 599 -25.73 -9.24 -6.60
C ARG A 599 -24.68 -9.15 -7.70
N MET A 600 -23.81 -10.15 -7.77
CA MET A 600 -22.96 -10.35 -8.95
C MET A 600 -22.83 -11.82 -9.35
N SER A 601 -22.76 -12.07 -10.65
CA SER A 601 -22.53 -13.39 -11.23
C SER A 601 -21.70 -13.29 -12.50
N LEU A 602 -21.21 -14.43 -13.00
CA LEU A 602 -20.74 -14.50 -14.38
C LEU A 602 -21.88 -14.18 -15.36
N SER A 603 -21.54 -13.56 -16.49
CA SER A 603 -22.47 -13.32 -17.59
C SER A 603 -22.78 -14.63 -18.33
N THR A 604 -24.00 -14.77 -18.83
CA THR A 604 -24.56 -16.07 -19.25
C THR A 604 -24.24 -16.47 -20.70
N VAL A 605 -23.32 -15.79 -21.37
CA VAL A 605 -22.98 -16.09 -22.78
C VAL A 605 -21.84 -17.10 -22.85
N THR A 606 -22.11 -18.17 -23.58
CA THR A 606 -21.19 -19.28 -23.77
C THR A 606 -19.98 -18.86 -24.60
N SER A 607 -18.80 -18.85 -23.99
CA SER A 607 -17.83 -19.82 -24.45
C SER A 607 -17.97 -21.08 -23.59
N SER A 608 -18.12 -22.23 -24.22
CA SER A 608 -17.64 -23.44 -23.56
C SER A 608 -16.13 -23.31 -23.54
N SER A 609 -15.54 -22.97 -22.41
CA SER A 609 -14.13 -23.22 -22.18
C SER A 609 -13.94 -24.74 -22.24
N GLN A 610 -13.65 -25.25 -23.43
CA GLN A 610 -12.77 -26.40 -23.52
C GLN A 610 -11.50 -25.95 -22.81
N ARG A 611 -11.35 -26.36 -21.54
CA ARG A 611 -10.03 -26.39 -20.91
C ARG A 611 -9.17 -27.18 -21.88
N GLN A 612 -8.29 -26.51 -22.62
CA GLN A 612 -7.06 -27.14 -23.04
C GLN A 612 -6.39 -27.51 -21.72
N GLN A 613 -6.55 -28.78 -21.32
CA GLN A 613 -5.88 -29.30 -20.14
C GLN A 613 -4.40 -29.10 -20.39
N SER A 614 -3.79 -28.23 -19.60
CA SER A 614 -2.36 -28.00 -19.66
C SER A 614 -1.66 -29.35 -19.42
N PRO A 615 -0.55 -29.66 -20.09
CA PRO A 615 0.12 -30.94 -19.93
C PRO A 615 0.40 -31.24 -18.46
N SER A 616 0.09 -32.45 -17.98
CA SER A 616 0.43 -32.89 -16.62
C SER A 616 1.85 -33.46 -16.52
N ASP A 617 2.61 -33.39 -17.62
CA ASP A 617 3.99 -33.85 -17.77
C ASP A 617 4.71 -32.77 -18.59
N PHE A 618 5.83 -32.28 -18.07
CA PHE A 618 6.56 -31.13 -18.58
C PHE A 618 8.02 -31.49 -18.78
N GLN A 619 8.56 -31.25 -19.98
CA GLN A 619 9.88 -31.74 -20.37
C GLN A 619 10.77 -30.64 -20.97
N PRO A 620 12.11 -30.68 -20.75
CA PRO A 620 13.03 -29.75 -21.38
C PRO A 620 12.92 -29.76 -22.91
N GLY A 621 12.90 -28.56 -23.52
CA GLY A 621 12.71 -28.35 -24.96
C GLY A 621 11.24 -28.17 -25.37
N GLN A 622 10.26 -28.43 -24.51
CA GLN A 622 8.84 -28.21 -24.77
C GLN A 622 8.54 -26.73 -24.99
N LEU A 623 7.83 -26.40 -26.07
CA LEU A 623 7.49 -25.02 -26.41
C LEU A 623 6.43 -24.46 -25.45
N LEU A 624 6.67 -23.23 -25.00
CA LEU A 624 5.66 -22.39 -24.38
C LEU A 624 4.92 -21.60 -25.46
N GLY A 625 3.61 -21.45 -25.30
CA GLY A 625 2.75 -20.72 -26.23
C GLY A 625 1.52 -20.17 -25.52
N ALA A 626 0.94 -19.11 -26.07
CA ALA A 626 -0.29 -18.51 -25.56
C ALA A 626 -1.52 -19.07 -26.30
N ALA A 627 -2.60 -19.30 -25.56
CA ALA A 627 -3.92 -19.67 -26.07
C ALA A 627 -4.99 -18.90 -25.29
N PRO A 628 -6.20 -18.69 -25.85
CA PRO A 628 -7.32 -18.10 -25.09
C PRO A 628 -7.66 -18.97 -23.89
N CYS A 629 -7.51 -18.42 -22.69
CA CYS A 629 -7.87 -19.07 -21.43
C CYS A 629 -9.37 -18.98 -21.15
N ALA A 630 -9.83 -19.69 -20.12
CA ALA A 630 -11.16 -19.47 -19.56
C ALA A 630 -11.19 -18.11 -18.84
N ARG A 631 -12.14 -17.25 -19.22
CA ARG A 631 -12.33 -15.93 -18.59
C ARG A 631 -12.74 -16.06 -17.12
N ASN A 632 -12.46 -15.03 -16.33
CA ASN A 632 -12.82 -14.91 -14.91
C ASN A 632 -12.03 -15.82 -13.95
N GLY A 633 -10.70 -15.89 -14.11
CA GLY A 633 -9.82 -16.41 -13.06
C GLY A 633 -9.83 -17.94 -12.85
N ASP A 634 -10.14 -18.76 -13.88
CA ASP A 634 -9.91 -20.20 -13.79
C ASP A 634 -8.42 -20.54 -13.95
N VAL A 635 -7.62 -20.22 -12.92
CA VAL A 635 -6.20 -20.55 -12.85
C VAL A 635 -6.03 -22.07 -12.88
N ASP A 636 -5.39 -22.57 -13.92
CA ASP A 636 -4.86 -23.92 -13.98
C ASP A 636 -3.46 -23.90 -13.33
N PRO A 637 -3.19 -24.63 -12.24
CA PRO A 637 -1.87 -24.64 -11.60
C PRO A 637 -0.74 -24.97 -12.58
N ALA A 638 -1.03 -25.78 -13.59
CA ALA A 638 -0.12 -26.13 -14.69
C ALA A 638 0.19 -24.98 -15.69
N GLN A 639 -0.18 -23.73 -15.34
CA GLN A 639 0.17 -22.49 -16.04
C GLN A 639 0.92 -21.50 -15.13
N SER A 640 1.30 -21.89 -13.91
CA SER A 640 1.90 -20.99 -12.92
C SER A 640 3.40 -20.76 -13.16
N PHE A 641 3.80 -19.48 -13.14
CA PHE A 641 5.19 -19.04 -13.20
C PHE A 641 5.50 -18.11 -12.03
N SER A 642 6.70 -18.23 -11.48
CA SER A 642 7.32 -17.20 -10.65
C SER A 642 8.53 -16.59 -11.38
N MET A 643 9.06 -15.50 -10.87
CA MET A 643 10.25 -14.85 -11.42
C MET A 643 11.41 -15.04 -10.45
N LYS A 644 12.48 -15.69 -10.91
CA LYS A 644 13.72 -15.86 -10.14
C LYS A 644 14.67 -14.68 -10.36
N ALA A 645 15.78 -14.68 -9.62
CA ALA A 645 16.92 -13.82 -9.84
C ALA A 645 17.30 -13.71 -11.33
N ARG A 646 17.88 -12.57 -11.71
CA ARG A 646 18.27 -12.25 -13.10
C ARG A 646 17.12 -12.35 -14.11
N TRP A 647 15.88 -12.14 -13.65
CA TRP A 647 14.65 -12.08 -14.45
C TRP A 647 14.30 -13.40 -15.16
N GLN A 648 14.75 -14.55 -14.64
CA GLN A 648 14.39 -15.84 -15.25
C GLN A 648 13.00 -16.31 -14.79
N LEU A 649 12.06 -16.39 -15.72
CA LEU A 649 10.71 -16.95 -15.47
C LEU A 649 10.81 -18.46 -15.19
N PHE A 650 10.46 -18.87 -13.99
CA PHE A 650 10.44 -20.25 -13.51
C PHE A 650 9.02 -20.81 -13.57
N HIS A 651 8.83 -21.89 -14.33
CA HIS A 651 7.56 -22.58 -14.43
C HIS A 651 7.43 -23.60 -13.28
N ILE A 652 6.73 -23.17 -12.22
CA ILE A 652 6.64 -23.84 -10.92
C ILE A 652 6.27 -25.34 -11.04
N PRO A 653 5.28 -25.76 -11.84
CA PRO A 653 4.84 -27.16 -11.94
C PRO A 653 5.87 -28.11 -12.56
N SER A 654 6.89 -27.59 -13.23
CA SER A 654 7.88 -28.37 -13.98
C SER A 654 9.28 -28.36 -13.37
N GLY A 655 9.57 -27.43 -12.45
CA GLY A 655 10.95 -27.19 -12.00
C GLY A 655 11.89 -26.65 -13.09
N LEU A 656 11.35 -26.15 -14.21
CA LEU A 656 12.10 -25.66 -15.36
C LEU A 656 11.87 -24.16 -15.57
N CYS A 657 12.76 -23.53 -16.32
CA CYS A 657 12.69 -22.11 -16.63
C CYS A 657 12.38 -21.85 -18.11
N ALA A 658 11.76 -20.72 -18.41
CA ALA A 658 11.55 -20.25 -19.77
C ALA A 658 12.87 -19.79 -20.42
N GLU A 659 13.14 -20.25 -21.64
CA GLU A 659 14.24 -19.78 -22.49
C GLU A 659 13.72 -19.40 -23.88
N ALA A 660 14.06 -18.20 -24.34
CA ALA A 660 13.81 -17.77 -25.72
C ALA A 660 14.82 -18.42 -26.68
N GLY A 661 14.34 -18.94 -27.81
CA GLY A 661 15.18 -19.61 -28.81
C GLY A 661 16.23 -18.71 -29.46
N SER A 662 16.02 -17.39 -29.49
CA SER A 662 17.02 -16.37 -29.82
C SER A 662 16.59 -14.98 -29.32
N ALA A 663 17.44 -13.98 -29.53
CA ALA A 663 17.14 -12.57 -29.26
C ALA A 663 16.17 -11.90 -30.26
N ALA A 664 15.77 -12.59 -31.34
CA ALA A 664 14.94 -12.02 -32.40
C ALA A 664 13.44 -12.00 -32.04
N GLU A 665 12.73 -10.98 -32.51
CA GLU A 665 11.26 -10.89 -32.47
C GLU A 665 10.62 -12.13 -33.10
N GLY A 666 9.57 -12.66 -32.48
CA GLY A 666 8.91 -13.90 -32.91
C GLY A 666 9.69 -15.20 -32.63
N SER A 667 10.80 -15.15 -31.89
CA SER A 667 11.47 -16.37 -31.40
C SER A 667 10.52 -17.16 -30.48
N SER A 668 10.45 -18.49 -30.66
CA SER A 668 9.69 -19.35 -29.75
C SER A 668 10.38 -19.42 -28.39
N VAL A 669 9.57 -19.52 -27.34
CA VAL A 669 10.02 -19.77 -25.97
C VAL A 669 9.82 -21.25 -25.64
N ARG A 670 10.69 -21.82 -24.82
CA ARG A 670 10.66 -23.24 -24.39
C ARG A 670 10.93 -23.36 -22.89
N LEU A 671 10.51 -24.46 -22.29
CA LEU A 671 11.04 -24.92 -21.01
C LEU A 671 12.47 -25.43 -21.20
N ALA A 672 13.37 -25.09 -20.28
CA ALA A 672 14.76 -25.50 -20.24
C ALA A 672 15.22 -25.58 -18.78
N SER A 673 16.40 -26.18 -18.52
CA SER A 673 17.02 -26.07 -17.21
C SER A 673 17.19 -24.59 -16.83
N CYS A 674 16.88 -24.24 -15.57
CA CYS A 674 17.23 -22.93 -15.05
C CYS A 674 18.75 -22.74 -15.07
N ARG A 675 19.19 -21.49 -15.18
CA ARG A 675 20.61 -21.15 -15.14
C ARG A 675 21.02 -21.07 -13.68
N GLU A 676 22.06 -21.79 -13.30
CA GLU A 676 22.59 -21.75 -11.93
C GLU A 676 23.19 -20.37 -11.64
N ASP A 677 22.91 -19.83 -10.46
CA ASP A 677 23.29 -18.44 -10.14
C ASP A 677 24.81 -18.29 -9.91
N GLY A 678 25.49 -19.35 -9.49
CA GLY A 678 26.95 -19.44 -9.37
C GLY A 678 27.64 -19.91 -10.65
N GLY A 679 27.84 -19.04 -11.64
CA GLY A 679 28.50 -19.42 -12.90
C GLY A 679 29.11 -18.25 -13.69
N GLY A 680 30.40 -17.98 -13.49
CA GLY A 680 31.14 -16.92 -14.20
C GLY A 680 31.36 -17.21 -15.70
N GLY A 681 30.33 -17.04 -16.53
CA GLY A 681 30.35 -17.30 -17.97
C GLY A 681 29.87 -16.11 -18.81
N SER A 682 30.79 -15.45 -19.53
CA SER A 682 30.48 -14.25 -20.32
C SER A 682 29.79 -14.56 -21.66
N SER A 683 28.46 -14.52 -21.69
CA SER A 683 27.65 -14.65 -22.93
C SER A 683 26.35 -13.82 -22.91
N GLY A 684 26.47 -12.51 -22.76
CA GLY A 684 25.32 -11.60 -22.74
C GLY A 684 24.59 -11.49 -24.08
N ALA A 685 23.36 -12.01 -24.15
CA ALA A 685 22.35 -11.65 -25.17
C ALA A 685 20.93 -12.05 -24.74
N ALA A 686 20.07 -11.05 -24.56
CA ALA A 686 18.59 -11.13 -24.46
C ALA A 686 17.99 -11.89 -23.23
N ALA A 687 16.74 -11.64 -22.85
CA ALA A 687 15.72 -10.80 -23.51
C ALA A 687 15.04 -9.81 -22.55
N ALA A 688 15.11 -8.52 -22.89
CA ALA A 688 14.19 -7.50 -22.39
C ALA A 688 13.26 -7.11 -23.55
N ALA A 689 11.99 -7.52 -23.50
CA ALA A 689 11.04 -7.31 -24.59
C ALA A 689 9.60 -7.18 -24.08
N VAL A 690 9.05 -5.97 -24.19
CA VAL A 690 7.61 -5.66 -24.29
C VAL A 690 6.72 -6.19 -23.16
N PHE A 691 6.86 -5.57 -21.99
CA PHE A 691 5.67 -4.97 -21.35
C PHE A 691 5.71 -3.46 -21.62
N GLY A 692 4.55 -2.86 -21.90
CA GLY A 692 4.43 -1.46 -22.28
C GLY A 692 3.99 -0.59 -21.10
N ASP A 693 4.94 0.03 -20.40
CA ASP A 693 4.64 1.12 -19.45
C ASP A 693 4.23 2.38 -20.20
N ASP A 694 2.92 2.60 -20.36
CA ASP A 694 2.36 3.74 -21.12
C ASP A 694 2.22 5.03 -20.26
N ASP A 695 2.39 4.94 -18.94
CA ASP A 695 2.24 6.08 -18.01
C ASP A 695 3.47 7.00 -17.91
N ALA A 696 4.65 6.56 -18.36
CA ALA A 696 5.84 7.42 -18.41
C ALA A 696 5.73 8.54 -19.47
N ALA A 697 4.80 8.42 -20.43
CA ALA A 697 4.80 9.19 -21.69
C ALA A 697 3.94 10.48 -21.68
N ARG A 698 3.54 11.02 -20.52
CA ARG A 698 2.68 12.22 -20.43
C ARG A 698 3.25 13.48 -19.76
N ARG A 699 4.58 13.55 -19.57
CA ARG A 699 5.27 14.77 -19.09
C ARG A 699 6.29 15.41 -20.06
N GLU A 700 6.01 15.50 -21.37
CA GLU A 700 6.65 16.57 -22.19
C GLU A 700 5.89 16.98 -23.47
N GLY A 701 5.00 17.97 -23.35
CA GLY A 701 4.20 18.47 -24.47
C GLY A 701 4.72 19.76 -25.12
N ARG A 702 5.78 19.72 -25.97
CA ARG A 702 6.06 20.78 -26.97
C ARG A 702 7.07 20.45 -28.10
N ARG A 703 6.56 20.42 -29.33
CA ARG A 703 7.23 20.72 -30.62
C ARG A 703 8.36 19.79 -31.11
N ALA A 704 8.00 18.89 -32.03
CA ALA A 704 8.95 18.26 -32.95
C ALA A 704 9.33 19.19 -34.13
N SER A 705 10.58 19.11 -34.60
CA SER A 705 10.99 19.57 -35.94
C SER A 705 12.27 18.87 -36.46
N SER A 706 12.08 17.64 -36.98
CA SER A 706 12.77 17.08 -38.17
C SER A 706 14.30 17.21 -38.37
N VAL A 707 15.03 16.07 -38.25
CA VAL A 707 15.70 15.33 -39.37
C VAL A 707 16.84 16.04 -40.18
N PRO A 708 17.98 15.37 -40.55
CA PRO A 708 18.63 14.16 -39.98
C PRO A 708 20.20 14.13 -40.02
N SER A 709 20.80 13.10 -39.38
CA SER A 709 22.14 12.54 -39.69
C SER A 709 23.38 13.44 -39.43
N SER A 710 24.65 12.98 -39.44
CA SER A 710 25.21 11.64 -39.71
C SER A 710 26.47 11.35 -38.86
N ARG A 711 27.02 10.13 -38.99
CA ARG A 711 28.05 9.49 -38.17
C ARG A 711 29.41 10.22 -38.00
N HIS A 712 30.04 9.95 -36.84
CA HIS A 712 31.46 9.62 -36.62
C HIS A 712 32.57 10.67 -36.33
N PHE A 713 33.29 10.36 -35.23
CA PHE A 713 34.75 10.43 -35.00
C PHE A 713 35.48 11.73 -34.57
N ARG A 714 35.83 11.72 -33.26
CA ARG A 714 37.15 12.01 -32.63
C ARG A 714 37.68 13.45 -32.45
N LEU A 715 38.26 13.61 -31.25
CA LEU A 715 39.38 14.48 -30.83
C LEU A 715 39.14 15.99 -30.62
N LEU A 716 39.00 16.34 -29.33
CA LEU A 716 39.82 17.28 -28.53
C LEU A 716 41.02 18.00 -29.24
N PRO A 717 41.47 19.18 -28.77
CA PRO A 717 40.87 20.13 -27.79
C PRO A 717 41.12 21.65 -28.09
N ARG A 718 40.82 22.50 -27.08
CA ARG A 718 41.37 23.83 -26.76
C ARG A 718 40.81 25.09 -27.43
N SER A 719 40.63 26.10 -26.57
CA SER A 719 40.53 27.56 -26.81
C SER A 719 39.38 28.07 -27.68
N GLY A 720 38.81 29.25 -27.42
CA GLY A 720 39.09 30.22 -26.36
C GLY A 720 38.60 31.63 -26.76
N LEU A 721 38.71 32.60 -25.84
CA LEU A 721 38.20 33.99 -25.97
C LEU A 721 36.65 34.06 -25.98
N GLN A 722 36.00 34.90 -25.15
CA GLN A 722 35.92 36.36 -25.17
C GLN A 722 35.30 36.90 -26.50
N HIS A 723 34.41 37.90 -26.51
CA HIS A 723 34.13 38.94 -25.51
C HIS A 723 32.80 39.71 -25.79
N ARG A 724 32.30 40.46 -24.79
CA ARG A 724 31.50 41.72 -24.88
C ARG A 724 30.14 41.68 -25.65
N ARG A 725 28.98 41.91 -25.02
CA ARG A 725 28.42 43.11 -24.30
C ARG A 725 27.58 44.09 -25.17
N ARG A 726 26.33 44.29 -24.70
CA ARG A 726 25.51 45.54 -24.64
C ARG A 726 24.68 46.02 -25.87
N ARG A 727 23.35 45.95 -25.67
CA ARG A 727 22.32 47.03 -25.74
C ARG A 727 22.33 48.04 -26.92
N ARG A 728 21.17 48.20 -27.60
CA ARG A 728 20.20 49.34 -27.40
C ARG A 728 19.08 49.41 -28.46
N ARG A 729 18.00 50.16 -28.09
CA ARG A 729 16.90 50.81 -28.90
C ARG A 729 15.58 50.00 -28.98
N ARG A 730 14.38 50.61 -28.91
CA ARG A 730 13.95 52.02 -28.67
C ARG A 730 12.48 52.14 -28.15
N GLN A 731 12.08 53.38 -27.85
CA GLN A 731 10.74 53.96 -27.51
C GLN A 731 9.59 53.58 -28.51
N HIS A 732 8.26 53.76 -28.30
CA HIS A 732 7.36 54.48 -27.33
C HIS A 732 5.89 53.90 -27.43
N GLN A 733 4.71 54.41 -26.99
CA GLN A 733 4.23 55.70 -26.38
C GLN A 733 2.86 55.60 -25.61
N ARG A 734 2.70 56.44 -24.56
CA ARG A 734 1.51 57.14 -23.96
C ARG A 734 0.00 56.77 -24.17
N LEU A 735 -0.68 56.50 -23.03
CA LEU A 735 -1.86 57.18 -22.41
C LEU A 735 -3.21 57.46 -23.15
N CYS A 736 -4.30 56.83 -22.65
CA CYS A 736 -5.64 57.40 -22.31
C CYS A 736 -6.55 56.29 -21.68
N ARG A 737 -7.56 56.52 -20.82
CA ARG A 737 -8.03 57.69 -20.02
C ARG A 737 -8.84 57.17 -18.78
N ARG A 738 -9.05 57.97 -17.73
CA ARG A 738 -9.73 57.57 -16.46
C ARG A 738 -11.22 58.01 -16.36
N ARG A 739 -12.04 57.18 -15.68
CA ARG A 739 -13.23 57.45 -14.81
C ARG A 739 -14.18 58.63 -15.11
N ARG A 740 -15.50 58.38 -15.08
CA ARG A 740 -16.50 59.10 -14.23
C ARG A 740 -17.92 58.51 -14.31
N ARG A 741 -18.52 58.18 -13.13
CA ARG A 741 -19.98 58.06 -12.78
C ARG A 741 -20.84 57.08 -13.64
N GLY A 742 -21.85 56.38 -13.12
CA GLY A 742 -22.35 56.23 -11.75
C GLY A 742 -23.83 55.81 -11.73
N ALA A 743 -24.34 55.38 -10.56
CA ALA A 743 -25.71 54.97 -10.24
C ALA A 743 -26.15 53.53 -10.56
N ILE A 744 -26.92 53.00 -9.59
CA ILE A 744 -27.84 51.84 -9.54
C ILE A 744 -29.11 52.17 -10.37
N PRO A 745 -29.90 51.21 -10.88
CA PRO A 745 -30.01 49.79 -10.47
C PRO A 745 -29.45 48.76 -11.44
#